data_AF-A0A929UWS3-F1
#
_entry.id   AF-A0A929UWS3-F1
#
_cell.length_a   1.000
_cell.length_b   1.000
_cell.length_c   1.000
_cell.angle_alpha   90.00
_cell.angle_beta   90.00
_cell.angle_gamma   90.00
#
_symmetry.space_group_name_H-M   'P 1'
#
loop_
_entity.id
_entity.type
_entity.pdbx_description
1 polymer ?
#
loop_
_entity_poly.entity_id
_entity_poly.type
_entity_poly.pdbx_seq_one_letter_code
_entity_poly.pdbx_strand_id
1 'polypeptide(L)'
;MVKTIEYLSLSALAYVDFKESDAGLTLGEIIRDEQKKKSRRDFNLYSPEFSALQNSSNPLRSWKLIAQSPSSVSEVKVVNYRGYKRKEVVTRSIPFSCAAFQNPETGEIVFAFRGTNNIKDWGTDIQIASFVPQAFIRQFQQAKDFVFNTLNEHGPVCYETKDAMFKALNQNSNVSFTGHSLGGGLAQYMTYVTSDMESGDIGVKSVTFNGVGVGQNTWDIEIWNNGYKYNSTNHINSGDLTGNYGMRLGRQVYHVDALSGVRAQSVNVKALTTMLMYKVYSLTGKNRNVDYLAKIKNIQKGLKDGDEYRSTMLAYAGLFGGGGGSDIARYHMLDTLIDRTTGDVTDTVEENVAGLAKLDKDKIEKLLGAIKVIEVAKIEGNYKESLLTNKLPFYKWKEHRSDRYEGMPGSPSAKENGKFRHSYTDAQIGYANYVLKEFERMFSSGEYKDIEVIFQKAQAEQNRRIDPLVFDLDGDGITTVSIDDSNAFFDLDNNGFAEKTSWVGAKEGLLVYDKNGDGIINGGNELFGDRTLMKDGKTLASSGFMALAEYDNNKDGKIDSNDIIYALLRIWQDSDGDGIASAGELKQLVDLGIVSIGLSYNNTGVTDGANNIQVRTGTFTLADGSTRMTGEYLLNRNPVYSVDSSQVEISDDVALLPNVQGAGNVGSLHKAIMQDESGSLRGLVNQFIAEKDVAKREALAEDILARWAGVGSVDPKSRGDAFDARKLAVLEKFFGAEFQGSPNANSAPLLKSSYTKLFEVVYVSLVSQAQLKDIVNSVTDDNNEVSFEKAKQIIDDAISRDSVAGVSLLSEFVRAMKYYGLKSSEEFIVLRSYYVGKSAEYSRIIDFAGEQVLLGTASGDSLSVGSQYTLIDGDSGNDWLRGDAGNDTLIGGTGNDALHGGKGDDLYIFNKGDGVDYIEETDGVDTLQFGEGISPEDILVTRTTVSSGYTANYNLELSIKGTNDKVTITRQLGYGDSAGQKDAPGQAVERIAFADGTIWTQDTIYQMLHNRTGSDGGDTLVAYDDGAVEYHGLDGNDTLHGGIADDLLYGDSGNDWLRGDAGNDTLIGGTGNDALHGGKGDDLYIFNKGDGVDRIYDMNGLADEVRLKHKLQDVIFERRSDDLVVYMPGSLDSVVIDSWYRGDNYKIETFTSEDGKFITHTQIESLIQAMSTFQKDTGMTWQQALSSQPSQVESIVTQYWTAPTA
;
A
#
# COMPACT_ATOMS: atom_id res chain seq x y z
N MET A 1 -26.37 -37.97 -6.97
CA MET A 1 -26.02 -37.01 -8.04
C MET A 1 -24.52 -37.01 -8.19
N VAL A 2 -24.00 -37.22 -9.41
CA VAL A 2 -22.56 -37.30 -9.69
C VAL A 2 -21.90 -35.94 -9.43
N LYS A 3 -20.80 -35.93 -8.67
CA LYS A 3 -20.00 -34.75 -8.33
C LYS A 3 -19.03 -34.38 -9.46
N THR A 4 -18.56 -33.12 -9.49
CA THR A 4 -17.60 -32.65 -10.51
C THR A 4 -16.34 -33.52 -10.58
N ILE A 5 -15.75 -33.88 -9.44
CA ILE A 5 -14.56 -34.74 -9.39
C ILE A 5 -14.82 -36.16 -9.95
N GLU A 6 -16.05 -36.66 -9.84
CA GLU A 6 -16.45 -37.96 -10.39
C GLU A 6 -16.60 -37.87 -11.93
N TYR A 7 -17.18 -36.79 -12.46
CA TYR A 7 -17.21 -36.51 -13.90
C TYR A 7 -15.79 -36.35 -14.48
N LEU A 8 -14.86 -35.76 -13.72
CA LEU A 8 -13.46 -35.63 -14.10
C LEU A 8 -12.80 -37.00 -14.25
N SER A 9 -12.94 -37.88 -13.25
CA SER A 9 -12.42 -39.25 -13.34
C SER A 9 -13.10 -40.08 -14.45
N LEU A 10 -14.39 -39.89 -14.72
CA LEU A 10 -15.06 -40.53 -15.86
C LEU A 10 -14.53 -40.02 -17.21
N SER A 11 -14.25 -38.72 -17.32
CA SER A 11 -13.60 -38.12 -18.50
C SER A 11 -12.20 -38.69 -18.75
N ALA A 12 -11.44 -38.92 -17.68
CA ALA A 12 -10.13 -39.58 -17.75
C ALA A 12 -10.26 -41.05 -18.23
N LEU A 13 -11.26 -41.78 -17.72
CA LEU A 13 -11.50 -43.17 -18.11
C LEU A 13 -11.86 -43.36 -19.58
N ALA A 14 -12.35 -42.32 -20.28
CA ALA A 14 -12.60 -42.39 -21.73
C ALA A 14 -11.31 -42.64 -22.56
N TYR A 15 -10.13 -42.37 -21.98
CA TYR A 15 -8.82 -42.64 -22.58
C TYR A 15 -8.31 -44.07 -22.34
N VAL A 16 -8.91 -44.82 -21.40
CA VAL A 16 -8.51 -46.19 -21.07
C VAL A 16 -8.94 -47.16 -22.17
N ASP A 17 -8.03 -48.04 -22.59
CA ASP A 17 -8.33 -49.15 -23.51
C ASP A 17 -8.88 -50.34 -22.69
N PHE A 18 -10.20 -50.38 -22.43
CA PHE A 18 -10.80 -51.51 -21.72
C PHE A 18 -10.91 -52.73 -22.65
N LYS A 19 -10.93 -53.91 -22.03
CA LYS A 19 -11.10 -55.17 -22.74
C LYS A 19 -12.58 -55.43 -22.96
N GLU A 20 -12.92 -56.20 -23.99
CA GLU A 20 -14.29 -56.66 -24.22
C GLU A 20 -14.87 -57.39 -22.99
N SER A 21 -14.02 -58.09 -22.22
CA SER A 21 -14.38 -58.75 -20.97
C SER A 21 -14.70 -57.80 -19.80
N ASP A 22 -14.43 -56.50 -19.94
CA ASP A 22 -14.66 -55.50 -18.89
C ASP A 22 -16.11 -54.98 -18.90
N ALA A 23 -16.83 -55.18 -20.01
CA ALA A 23 -18.24 -54.84 -20.11
C ALA A 23 -19.07 -55.61 -19.07
N GLY A 24 -19.91 -54.89 -18.33
CA GLY A 24 -20.74 -55.41 -17.24
C GLY A 24 -20.06 -55.46 -15.87
N LEU A 25 -18.73 -55.28 -15.79
CA LEU A 25 -18.01 -55.21 -14.51
C LEU A 25 -18.10 -53.82 -13.87
N THR A 26 -18.04 -53.79 -12.54
CA THR A 26 -17.92 -52.54 -11.79
C THR A 26 -16.53 -51.94 -11.90
N LEU A 27 -16.41 -50.61 -11.85
CA LEU A 27 -15.11 -49.93 -11.83
C LEU A 27 -14.20 -50.42 -10.71
N GLY A 28 -14.77 -50.76 -9.54
CA GLY A 28 -14.04 -51.36 -8.42
C GLY A 28 -13.50 -52.77 -8.70
N GLU A 29 -14.16 -53.57 -9.53
CA GLU A 29 -13.65 -54.87 -10.00
C GLU A 29 -12.54 -54.70 -11.03
N ILE A 30 -12.73 -53.77 -11.97
CA ILE A 30 -11.72 -53.43 -12.99
C ILE A 30 -10.44 -52.91 -12.33
N ILE A 31 -10.55 -52.01 -11.35
CA ILE A 31 -9.41 -51.50 -10.56
C ILE A 31 -8.68 -52.64 -9.84
N ARG A 32 -9.41 -53.57 -9.20
CA ARG A 32 -8.83 -54.71 -8.48
C ARG A 32 -8.08 -55.67 -9.42
N ASP A 33 -8.58 -55.88 -10.63
CA ASP A 33 -7.90 -56.68 -11.65
C ASP A 33 -6.65 -55.96 -12.18
N GLU A 34 -6.75 -54.64 -12.42
CA GLU A 34 -5.63 -53.84 -12.93
C GLU A 34 -4.48 -53.73 -11.93
N GLN A 35 -4.76 -53.52 -10.64
CA GLN A 35 -3.74 -53.50 -9.58
C GLN A 35 -2.95 -54.81 -9.50
N LYS A 36 -3.53 -55.94 -9.92
CA LYS A 36 -2.88 -57.26 -9.94
C LYS A 36 -2.11 -57.52 -11.23
N LYS A 37 -2.63 -57.10 -12.39
CA LYS A 37 -2.14 -57.55 -13.71
C LYS A 37 -1.52 -56.46 -14.58
N LYS A 38 -1.73 -55.17 -14.27
CA LYS A 38 -1.27 -53.99 -15.05
C LYS A 38 -1.37 -54.21 -16.56
N SER A 39 -2.59 -54.43 -17.03
CA SER A 39 -2.88 -54.98 -18.36
C SER A 39 -3.65 -54.05 -19.29
N ARG A 40 -4.13 -52.89 -18.81
CA ARG A 40 -4.87 -51.89 -19.58
C ARG A 40 -3.97 -50.71 -19.88
N ARG A 41 -3.96 -50.28 -21.14
CA ARG A 41 -3.17 -49.13 -21.57
C ARG A 41 -3.85 -47.84 -21.08
N ASP A 42 -3.04 -46.85 -20.73
CA ASP A 42 -3.46 -45.52 -20.28
C ASP A 42 -4.32 -45.54 -18.99
N PHE A 43 -4.23 -46.60 -18.18
CA PHE A 43 -4.87 -46.70 -16.88
C PHE A 43 -3.85 -46.79 -15.73
N ASN A 44 -3.66 -45.68 -15.01
CA ASN A 44 -2.85 -45.62 -13.80
C ASN A 44 -3.64 -44.96 -12.67
N LEU A 45 -4.14 -45.77 -11.72
CA LEU A 45 -4.97 -45.32 -10.61
C LEU A 45 -4.34 -44.19 -9.76
N TYR A 46 -3.01 -44.14 -9.68
CA TYR A 46 -2.28 -43.14 -8.89
C TYR A 46 -2.14 -41.78 -9.57
N SER A 47 -2.61 -41.64 -10.82
CA SER A 47 -2.59 -40.34 -11.51
C SER A 47 -3.66 -39.41 -10.91
N PRO A 48 -3.40 -38.09 -10.79
CA PRO A 48 -4.29 -37.15 -10.10
C PRO A 48 -5.73 -37.14 -10.63
N GLU A 49 -5.91 -37.30 -11.95
CA GLU A 49 -7.21 -37.33 -12.62
C GLU A 49 -8.12 -38.50 -12.21
N PHE A 50 -7.58 -39.52 -11.53
CA PHE A 50 -8.33 -40.63 -10.95
C PHE A 50 -8.58 -40.49 -9.44
N SER A 51 -8.38 -39.32 -8.84
CA SER A 51 -8.47 -39.12 -7.38
C SER A 51 -9.80 -39.59 -6.78
N ALA A 52 -10.94 -39.38 -7.45
CA ALA A 52 -12.24 -39.90 -7.01
C ALA A 52 -12.23 -41.43 -6.90
N LEU A 53 -11.57 -42.11 -7.83
CA LEU A 53 -11.42 -43.55 -7.84
C LEU A 53 -10.32 -44.04 -6.91
N GLN A 54 -9.41 -43.21 -6.39
CA GLN A 54 -8.41 -43.64 -5.41
C GLN A 54 -9.06 -43.97 -4.07
N ASN A 55 -10.02 -43.15 -3.63
CA ASN A 55 -10.80 -43.40 -2.42
C ASN A 55 -11.68 -44.66 -2.58
N SER A 56 -11.42 -45.69 -1.76
CA SER A 56 -12.15 -46.96 -1.81
C SER A 56 -13.64 -46.84 -1.46
N SER A 57 -14.02 -45.79 -0.76
CA SER A 57 -15.40 -45.52 -0.34
C SER A 57 -16.18 -44.65 -1.33
N ASN A 58 -15.55 -44.20 -2.42
CA ASN A 58 -16.23 -43.37 -3.41
C ASN A 58 -17.30 -44.20 -4.16
N PRO A 59 -18.55 -43.72 -4.28
CA PRO A 59 -19.64 -44.45 -4.91
C PRO A 59 -19.40 -44.76 -6.39
N LEU A 60 -18.56 -43.99 -7.09
CA LEU A 60 -18.21 -44.23 -8.49
C LEU A 60 -17.61 -45.63 -8.72
N ARG A 61 -16.97 -46.24 -7.70
CA ARG A 61 -16.43 -47.60 -7.80
C ARG A 61 -17.50 -48.68 -7.99
N SER A 62 -18.77 -48.43 -7.65
CA SER A 62 -19.87 -49.38 -7.87
C SER A 62 -20.47 -49.31 -9.28
N TRP A 63 -20.12 -48.28 -10.06
CA TRP A 63 -20.67 -48.07 -11.40
C TRP A 63 -20.14 -49.09 -12.38
N LYS A 64 -20.98 -49.50 -13.34
CA LYS A 64 -20.65 -50.52 -14.33
C LYS A 64 -20.23 -49.89 -15.65
N LEU A 65 -19.16 -50.39 -16.27
CA LEU A 65 -18.87 -50.12 -17.68
C LEU A 65 -19.87 -50.91 -18.52
N ILE A 66 -20.81 -50.25 -19.20
CA ILE A 66 -21.86 -50.93 -19.97
C ILE A 66 -21.56 -50.99 -21.46
N ALA A 67 -20.86 -49.99 -22.00
CA ALA A 67 -20.43 -49.99 -23.39
C ALA A 67 -19.12 -49.21 -23.56
N GLN A 68 -18.30 -49.60 -24.52
CA GLN A 68 -17.14 -48.85 -24.96
C GLN A 68 -16.93 -49.03 -26.47
N SER A 69 -16.47 -47.99 -27.15
CA SER A 69 -15.82 -48.12 -28.46
C SER A 69 -14.31 -48.34 -28.30
N PRO A 70 -13.66 -49.21 -29.09
CA PRO A 70 -12.23 -49.49 -28.93
C PRO A 70 -11.39 -48.21 -29.01
N SER A 71 -10.49 -47.95 -28.06
CA SER A 71 -9.65 -46.73 -28.11
C SER A 71 -8.44 -46.91 -29.04
N SER A 72 -8.18 -48.16 -29.43
CA SER A 72 -7.15 -48.55 -30.39
C SER A 72 -7.55 -49.78 -31.23
N VAL A 73 -6.96 -49.91 -32.43
CA VAL A 73 -7.13 -51.08 -33.31
C VAL A 73 -5.78 -51.74 -33.53
N SER A 74 -5.73 -53.05 -33.34
CA SER A 74 -4.54 -53.88 -33.55
C SER A 74 -4.60 -54.56 -34.92
N GLU A 75 -3.68 -54.20 -35.82
CA GLU A 75 -3.59 -54.78 -37.16
C GLU A 75 -2.34 -55.64 -37.30
N VAL A 76 -2.47 -56.80 -37.94
CA VAL A 76 -1.31 -57.64 -38.25
C VAL A 76 -0.64 -57.12 -39.52
N LYS A 77 0.45 -56.37 -39.37
CA LYS A 77 1.30 -55.95 -40.49
C LYS A 77 2.39 -56.96 -40.75
N VAL A 78 2.63 -57.27 -42.02
CA VAL A 78 3.80 -58.05 -42.43
C VAL A 78 4.96 -57.09 -42.61
N VAL A 79 5.86 -57.06 -41.64
CA VAL A 79 7.09 -56.25 -41.69
C VAL A 79 8.27 -57.12 -42.10
N ASN A 80 9.15 -56.54 -42.91
CA ASN A 80 10.34 -57.21 -43.43
C ASN A 80 11.47 -57.02 -42.43
N TYR A 81 11.95 -58.11 -41.82
CA TYR A 81 13.04 -58.07 -40.86
C TYR A 81 14.17 -58.98 -41.34
N ARG A 82 15.32 -58.38 -41.69
CA ARG A 82 16.54 -59.09 -42.15
C ARG A 82 16.30 -60.11 -43.27
N GLY A 83 15.45 -59.77 -44.24
CA GLY A 83 15.24 -60.58 -45.45
C GLY A 83 14.11 -61.62 -45.37
N TYR A 84 13.40 -61.73 -44.24
CA TYR A 84 12.19 -62.54 -44.14
C TYR A 84 11.01 -61.76 -43.57
N LYS A 85 9.80 -62.12 -44.01
CA LYS A 85 8.53 -61.48 -43.67
C LYS A 85 8.01 -62.03 -42.34
N ARG A 86 7.89 -61.17 -41.31
CA ARG A 86 7.23 -61.52 -40.03
C ARG A 86 5.92 -60.75 -39.87
N LYS A 87 4.92 -61.41 -39.29
CA LYS A 87 3.65 -60.78 -38.88
C LYS A 87 3.87 -60.09 -37.52
N GLU A 88 3.77 -58.77 -37.46
CA GLU A 88 3.71 -57.99 -36.22
C GLU A 88 2.30 -57.45 -36.00
N VAL A 89 1.86 -57.44 -34.74
CA VAL A 89 0.65 -56.75 -34.33
C VAL A 89 1.01 -55.30 -34.04
N VAL A 90 0.53 -54.37 -34.85
CA VAL A 90 0.70 -52.93 -34.65
C VAL A 90 -0.62 -52.36 -34.16
N THR A 91 -0.61 -51.82 -32.94
CA THR A 91 -1.78 -51.19 -32.32
C THR A 91 -1.75 -49.69 -32.54
N ARG A 92 -2.73 -49.12 -33.25
CA ARG A 92 -2.88 -47.67 -33.45
C ARG A 92 -4.12 -47.13 -32.75
N SER A 93 -4.03 -45.94 -32.17
CA SER A 93 -5.22 -45.27 -31.62
C SER A 93 -6.13 -44.81 -32.76
N ILE A 94 -7.45 -44.92 -32.58
CA ILE A 94 -8.43 -44.42 -33.55
C ILE A 94 -8.86 -42.99 -33.19
N PRO A 95 -9.42 -42.17 -34.11
CA PRO A 95 -9.68 -40.74 -33.86
C PRO A 95 -10.84 -40.43 -32.90
N PHE A 96 -11.70 -41.42 -32.59
CA PHE A 96 -12.87 -41.27 -31.72
C PHE A 96 -12.93 -42.46 -30.76
N SER A 97 -13.15 -42.19 -29.48
CA SER A 97 -13.40 -43.21 -28.46
C SER A 97 -14.42 -42.67 -27.44
N CYS A 98 -15.30 -43.53 -26.96
CA CYS A 98 -16.31 -43.22 -25.95
C CYS A 98 -16.50 -44.43 -25.02
N ALA A 99 -16.79 -44.16 -23.76
CA ALA A 99 -17.22 -45.16 -22.78
C ALA A 99 -18.54 -44.72 -22.13
N ALA A 100 -19.39 -45.68 -21.79
CA ALA A 100 -20.64 -45.44 -21.09
C ALA A 100 -20.65 -46.19 -19.76
N PHE A 101 -20.97 -45.46 -18.69
CA PHE A 101 -20.98 -45.96 -17.33
C PHE A 101 -22.38 -45.85 -16.74
N GLN A 102 -22.88 -46.92 -16.15
CA GLN A 102 -24.21 -46.95 -15.55
C GLN A 102 -24.13 -47.09 -14.04
N ASN A 103 -24.87 -46.24 -13.34
CA ASN A 103 -25.15 -46.41 -11.93
C ASN A 103 -26.17 -47.56 -11.75
N PRO A 104 -25.80 -48.66 -11.07
CA PRO A 104 -26.70 -49.81 -10.91
C PRO A 104 -27.90 -49.54 -10.00
N GLU A 105 -27.86 -48.49 -9.15
CA GLU A 105 -28.93 -48.16 -8.21
C GLU A 105 -29.96 -47.21 -8.82
N THR A 106 -29.50 -46.19 -9.56
CA THR A 106 -30.38 -45.14 -10.11
C THR A 106 -30.73 -45.36 -11.58
N GLY A 107 -29.99 -46.21 -12.29
CA GLY A 107 -30.09 -46.37 -13.73
C GLY A 107 -29.53 -45.19 -14.53
N GLU A 108 -28.88 -44.22 -13.87
CA GLU A 108 -28.20 -43.08 -14.51
C GLU A 108 -27.06 -43.57 -15.41
N ILE A 109 -26.99 -43.08 -16.64
CA ILE A 109 -25.93 -43.41 -17.62
C ILE A 109 -25.12 -42.16 -17.95
N VAL A 110 -23.81 -42.21 -17.69
CA VAL A 110 -22.86 -41.16 -18.07
C VAL A 110 -22.07 -41.62 -19.28
N PHE A 111 -22.13 -40.86 -20.37
CA PHE A 111 -21.30 -41.04 -21.56
C PHE A 111 -20.06 -40.15 -21.48
N ALA A 112 -18.87 -40.75 -21.49
CA ALA A 112 -17.59 -40.06 -21.44
C ALA A 112 -16.89 -40.15 -22.80
N PHE A 113 -16.72 -39.00 -23.45
CA PHE A 113 -16.05 -38.90 -24.75
C PHE A 113 -14.57 -38.61 -24.59
N ARG A 114 -13.75 -39.27 -25.40
CA ARG A 114 -12.31 -39.07 -25.44
C ARG A 114 -11.94 -37.93 -26.39
N GLY A 115 -10.94 -37.15 -26.02
CA GLY A 115 -10.30 -36.17 -26.89
C GLY A 115 -9.14 -36.72 -27.72
N THR A 116 -8.30 -35.82 -28.25
CA THR A 116 -7.10 -36.18 -29.03
C THR A 116 -5.96 -36.65 -28.13
N ASN A 117 -5.14 -37.60 -28.60
CA ASN A 117 -4.09 -38.24 -27.80
C ASN A 117 -2.72 -37.52 -27.82
N ASN A 118 -2.56 -36.40 -28.53
CA ASN A 118 -1.27 -35.71 -28.63
C ASN A 118 -1.38 -34.24 -29.10
N ILE A 119 -0.45 -33.39 -28.62
CA ILE A 119 -0.37 -31.94 -28.90
C ILE A 119 -0.17 -31.64 -30.41
N LYS A 120 0.34 -32.60 -31.19
CA LYS A 120 0.52 -32.46 -32.65
C LYS A 120 -0.77 -32.59 -33.47
N ASP A 121 -1.87 -33.07 -32.89
CA ASP A 121 -3.16 -33.30 -33.57
C ASP A 121 -4.21 -32.20 -33.31
N TRP A 122 -3.78 -31.02 -32.83
CA TRP A 122 -4.60 -29.82 -32.61
C TRP A 122 -5.47 -29.42 -33.82
N GLY A 123 -5.11 -29.85 -35.03
CA GLY A 123 -5.88 -29.59 -36.26
C GLY A 123 -7.34 -30.09 -36.22
N THR A 124 -7.64 -31.12 -35.40
CA THR A 124 -9.02 -31.63 -35.24
C THR A 124 -9.83 -30.79 -34.25
N ASP A 125 -9.17 -30.30 -33.19
CA ASP A 125 -9.79 -29.48 -32.15
C ASP A 125 -10.12 -28.08 -32.70
N ILE A 126 -9.26 -27.54 -33.58
CA ILE A 126 -9.57 -26.32 -34.36
C ILE A 126 -10.78 -26.52 -35.25
N GLN A 127 -10.88 -27.66 -35.95
CA GLN A 127 -12.00 -27.90 -36.87
C GLN A 127 -13.34 -27.89 -36.15
N ILE A 128 -13.39 -28.39 -34.90
CA ILE A 128 -14.60 -28.39 -34.06
C ILE A 128 -14.89 -27.00 -33.43
N ALA A 129 -13.93 -26.09 -33.39
CA ALA A 129 -14.11 -24.69 -32.99
C ALA A 129 -14.20 -23.69 -34.18
N SER A 130 -14.09 -24.17 -35.42
CA SER A 130 -14.16 -23.37 -36.65
C SER A 130 -15.48 -23.61 -37.38
N PHE A 131 -15.93 -22.67 -38.24
CA PHE A 131 -17.15 -22.81 -39.06
C PHE A 131 -17.06 -23.95 -40.10
N VAL A 132 -17.17 -25.20 -39.66
CA VAL A 132 -17.17 -26.39 -40.50
C VAL A 132 -18.56 -27.04 -40.42
N PRO A 133 -19.31 -27.20 -41.53
CA PRO A 133 -20.64 -27.78 -41.45
C PRO A 133 -20.63 -29.13 -40.73
N GLN A 134 -21.61 -29.37 -39.84
CA GLN A 134 -21.65 -30.56 -38.96
C GLN A 134 -21.47 -31.88 -39.71
N ALA A 135 -21.98 -31.96 -40.96
CA ALA A 135 -21.86 -33.13 -41.83
C ALA A 135 -20.40 -33.52 -42.17
N PHE A 136 -19.44 -32.61 -42.02
CA PHE A 136 -18.02 -32.84 -42.29
C PHE A 136 -17.20 -33.20 -41.05
N ILE A 137 -17.78 -33.06 -39.85
CA ILE A 137 -17.14 -33.45 -38.57
C ILE A 137 -17.61 -34.87 -38.21
N ARG A 138 -16.80 -35.87 -38.57
CA ARG A 138 -17.16 -37.30 -38.42
C ARG A 138 -17.41 -37.69 -36.95
N GLN A 139 -16.74 -37.04 -36.01
CA GLN A 139 -16.80 -37.32 -34.58
C GLN A 139 -18.18 -37.00 -33.98
N PHE A 140 -18.90 -35.99 -34.48
CA PHE A 140 -20.27 -35.71 -34.06
C PHE A 140 -21.21 -36.86 -34.42
N GLN A 141 -21.09 -37.39 -35.64
CA GLN A 141 -21.89 -38.53 -36.06
C GLN A 141 -21.53 -39.79 -35.26
N GLN A 142 -20.24 -40.03 -35.02
CA GLN A 142 -19.78 -41.17 -34.21
C GLN A 142 -20.27 -41.10 -32.75
N ALA A 143 -20.30 -39.90 -32.15
CA ALA A 143 -20.87 -39.68 -30.83
C ALA A 143 -22.38 -39.99 -30.81
N LYS A 144 -23.15 -39.47 -31.77
CA LYS A 144 -24.59 -39.75 -31.89
C LYS A 144 -24.87 -41.25 -32.09
N ASP A 145 -24.06 -41.93 -32.90
CA ASP A 145 -24.20 -43.35 -33.20
C ASP A 145 -23.94 -44.21 -31.97
N PHE A 146 -22.89 -43.89 -31.22
CA PHE A 146 -22.54 -44.59 -29.99
C PHE A 146 -23.66 -44.45 -28.94
N VAL A 147 -24.10 -43.22 -28.67
CA VAL A 147 -25.18 -42.95 -27.71
C VAL A 147 -26.46 -43.68 -28.09
N PHE A 148 -26.85 -43.65 -29.37
CA PHE A 148 -28.04 -44.33 -29.87
C PHE A 148 -27.98 -45.85 -29.68
N ASN A 149 -26.88 -46.47 -30.08
CA ASN A 149 -26.74 -47.92 -29.96
C ASN A 149 -26.72 -48.36 -28.48
N THR A 150 -25.99 -47.64 -27.62
CA THR A 150 -25.92 -47.96 -26.19
C THR A 150 -27.26 -47.77 -25.49
N LEU A 151 -28.01 -46.71 -25.77
CA LEU A 151 -29.33 -46.51 -25.16
C LEU A 151 -30.37 -47.52 -25.66
N ASN A 152 -30.29 -47.96 -26.90
CA ASN A 152 -31.18 -49.01 -27.40
C ASN A 152 -30.88 -50.40 -26.80
N GLU A 153 -29.63 -50.66 -26.42
CA GLU A 153 -29.21 -51.92 -25.83
C GLU A 153 -29.36 -51.94 -24.30
N HIS A 154 -29.06 -50.83 -23.63
CA HIS A 154 -28.96 -50.75 -22.16
C HIS A 154 -29.86 -49.69 -21.51
N GLY A 155 -30.48 -48.82 -22.30
CA GLY A 155 -31.39 -47.80 -21.82
C GLY A 155 -32.80 -48.33 -21.51
N PRO A 156 -33.63 -47.54 -20.83
CA PRO A 156 -34.96 -47.96 -20.40
C PRO A 156 -35.99 -48.02 -21.55
N VAL A 157 -35.69 -47.39 -22.70
CA VAL A 157 -36.58 -47.25 -23.86
C VAL A 157 -35.77 -47.49 -25.13
N CYS A 158 -36.34 -48.29 -26.05
CA CYS A 158 -35.75 -48.57 -27.36
C CYS A 158 -36.41 -47.67 -28.42
N TYR A 159 -35.61 -47.02 -29.26
CA TYR A 159 -36.05 -46.05 -30.25
C TYR A 159 -35.78 -46.53 -31.67
N GLU A 160 -36.76 -46.39 -32.56
CA GLU A 160 -36.66 -46.81 -33.96
C GLU A 160 -35.72 -45.93 -34.79
N THR A 161 -35.55 -44.64 -34.42
CA THR A 161 -34.68 -43.69 -35.13
C THR A 161 -33.90 -42.80 -34.18
N LYS A 162 -32.71 -42.32 -34.62
CA LYS A 162 -31.85 -41.42 -33.85
C LYS A 162 -32.55 -40.10 -33.51
N ASP A 163 -33.28 -39.53 -34.46
CA ASP A 163 -33.98 -38.25 -34.27
C ASP A 163 -35.12 -38.38 -33.25
N ALA A 164 -35.84 -39.51 -33.25
CA ALA A 164 -36.87 -39.78 -32.23
C ALA A 164 -36.25 -39.93 -30.83
N MET A 165 -35.08 -40.55 -30.71
CA MET A 165 -34.37 -40.65 -29.43
C MET A 165 -33.90 -39.28 -28.93
N PHE A 166 -33.17 -38.52 -29.75
CA PHE A 166 -32.60 -37.24 -29.31
C PHE A 166 -33.65 -36.17 -28.99
N LYS A 167 -34.82 -36.20 -29.67
CA LYS A 167 -35.97 -35.36 -29.30
C LYS A 167 -36.68 -35.78 -28.02
N ALA A 168 -36.60 -37.05 -27.64
CA ALA A 168 -37.22 -37.57 -26.42
C ALA A 168 -36.33 -37.39 -25.18
N LEU A 169 -35.02 -37.21 -25.39
CA LEU A 169 -34.07 -36.85 -24.34
C LEU A 169 -34.22 -35.37 -23.99
N ASN A 170 -34.27 -35.07 -22.70
CA ASN A 170 -34.40 -33.71 -22.16
C ASN A 170 -33.51 -33.53 -20.93
N GLN A 171 -33.46 -32.31 -20.39
CA GLN A 171 -32.67 -31.98 -19.19
C GLN A 171 -32.93 -32.84 -17.94
N ASN A 172 -34.08 -33.53 -17.86
CA ASN A 172 -34.45 -34.41 -16.74
C ASN A 172 -34.26 -35.90 -17.04
N SER A 173 -33.67 -36.26 -18.17
CA SER A 173 -33.34 -37.65 -18.47
C SER A 173 -32.26 -38.19 -17.52
N ASN A 174 -32.28 -39.50 -17.24
CA ASN A 174 -31.24 -40.21 -16.48
C ASN A 174 -29.95 -40.41 -17.30
N VAL A 175 -29.63 -39.47 -18.19
CA VAL A 175 -28.47 -39.50 -19.08
C VAL A 175 -27.67 -38.23 -18.86
N SER A 176 -26.34 -38.33 -18.90
CA SER A 176 -25.47 -37.16 -18.87
C SER A 176 -24.20 -37.38 -19.69
N PHE A 177 -23.55 -36.28 -20.06
CA PHE A 177 -22.38 -36.29 -20.93
C PHE A 177 -21.15 -35.68 -20.25
N THR A 178 -19.97 -36.22 -20.53
CA THR A 178 -18.71 -35.67 -20.01
C THR A 178 -17.56 -35.93 -20.98
N GLY A 179 -16.45 -35.23 -20.79
CA GLY A 179 -15.27 -35.40 -21.61
C GLY A 179 -14.23 -34.31 -21.36
N HIS A 180 -12.99 -34.62 -21.73
CA HIS A 180 -11.85 -33.70 -21.67
C HIS A 180 -11.40 -33.29 -23.07
N SER A 181 -10.94 -32.04 -23.24
CA SER A 181 -10.40 -31.54 -24.52
C SER A 181 -11.45 -31.65 -25.64
N LEU A 182 -11.15 -32.25 -26.79
CA LEU A 182 -12.13 -32.50 -27.85
C LEU A 182 -13.35 -33.29 -27.37
N GLY A 183 -13.15 -34.22 -26.44
CA GLY A 183 -14.24 -34.99 -25.83
C GLY A 183 -15.21 -34.11 -25.05
N GLY A 184 -14.71 -33.03 -24.43
CA GLY A 184 -15.55 -32.02 -23.78
C GLY A 184 -16.41 -31.25 -24.79
N GLY A 185 -15.86 -30.92 -25.95
CA GLY A 185 -16.63 -30.33 -27.05
C GLY A 185 -17.71 -31.27 -27.59
N LEU A 186 -17.41 -32.57 -27.74
CA LEU A 186 -18.40 -33.58 -28.14
C LEU A 186 -19.54 -33.70 -27.12
N ALA A 187 -19.23 -33.67 -25.81
CA ALA A 187 -20.24 -33.65 -24.75
C ALA A 187 -21.13 -32.40 -24.80
N GLN A 188 -20.55 -31.21 -25.03
CA GLN A 188 -21.31 -29.97 -25.23
C GLN A 188 -22.24 -30.07 -26.45
N TYR A 189 -21.75 -30.66 -27.55
CA TYR A 189 -22.55 -30.89 -28.75
C TYR A 189 -23.73 -31.84 -28.47
N MET A 190 -23.53 -32.87 -27.64
CA MET A 190 -24.62 -33.76 -27.24
C MET A 190 -25.72 -33.04 -26.43
N THR A 191 -25.35 -32.11 -25.54
CA THR A 191 -26.32 -31.23 -24.86
C THR A 191 -27.11 -30.41 -25.88
N TYR A 192 -26.43 -29.79 -26.85
CA TYR A 192 -27.09 -29.00 -27.90
C TYR A 192 -28.10 -29.82 -28.71
N VAL A 193 -27.74 -31.01 -29.22
CA VAL A 193 -28.65 -31.80 -30.07
C VAL A 193 -29.84 -32.42 -29.32
N THR A 194 -29.84 -32.35 -27.99
CA THR A 194 -30.96 -32.76 -27.12
C THR A 194 -31.77 -31.59 -26.56
N SER A 195 -31.43 -30.35 -26.96
CA SER A 195 -32.14 -29.16 -26.50
C SER A 195 -33.32 -28.82 -27.41
N ASP A 196 -34.30 -28.13 -26.82
CA ASP A 196 -35.41 -27.50 -27.51
C ASP A 196 -35.71 -26.16 -26.82
N MET A 197 -34.98 -25.13 -27.24
CA MET A 197 -35.04 -23.81 -26.61
C MET A 197 -36.41 -23.13 -26.78
N GLU A 198 -37.18 -23.49 -27.81
CA GLU A 198 -38.54 -22.98 -28.01
C GLU A 198 -39.49 -23.44 -26.90
N SER A 199 -39.28 -24.63 -26.33
CA SER A 199 -40.05 -25.16 -25.20
C SER A 199 -39.41 -24.91 -23.83
N GLY A 200 -38.25 -24.23 -23.79
CA GLY A 200 -37.49 -23.94 -22.58
C GLY A 200 -36.63 -25.11 -22.08
N ASP A 201 -36.48 -26.17 -22.87
CA ASP A 201 -35.60 -27.30 -22.56
C ASP A 201 -34.16 -27.02 -23.00
N ILE A 202 -33.30 -26.77 -22.03
CA ILE A 202 -31.90 -26.40 -22.23
C ILE A 202 -30.97 -27.60 -22.52
N GLY A 203 -31.55 -28.80 -22.73
CA GLY A 203 -30.87 -30.01 -23.14
C GLY A 203 -30.30 -30.85 -21.99
N VAL A 204 -29.82 -32.05 -22.32
CA VAL A 204 -29.25 -33.00 -21.37
C VAL A 204 -27.97 -32.46 -20.73
N LYS A 205 -27.81 -32.68 -19.42
CA LYS A 205 -26.65 -32.19 -18.65
C LYS A 205 -25.32 -32.67 -19.22
N SER A 206 -24.39 -31.73 -19.42
CA SER A 206 -22.97 -32.04 -19.61
C SER A 206 -22.05 -31.35 -18.60
N VAL A 207 -21.05 -32.07 -18.09
CA VAL A 207 -19.97 -31.52 -17.25
C VAL A 207 -18.66 -31.87 -17.93
N THR A 208 -17.92 -30.86 -18.37
CA THR A 208 -16.77 -31.03 -19.27
C THR A 208 -15.53 -30.36 -18.72
N PHE A 209 -14.34 -30.77 -19.19
CA PHE A 209 -13.06 -30.32 -18.64
C PHE A 209 -12.12 -29.88 -19.75
N ASN A 210 -11.60 -28.66 -19.68
CA ASN A 210 -10.82 -28.05 -20.76
C ASN A 210 -11.48 -28.27 -22.14
N GLY A 211 -12.82 -28.24 -22.17
CA GLY A 211 -13.60 -28.60 -23.34
C GLY A 211 -13.55 -27.49 -24.39
N VAL A 212 -13.23 -27.84 -25.63
CA VAL A 212 -13.27 -26.90 -26.75
C VAL A 212 -14.71 -26.43 -27.02
N GLY A 213 -14.89 -25.15 -27.30
CA GLY A 213 -16.20 -24.59 -27.65
C GLY A 213 -16.70 -25.06 -29.02
N VAL A 214 -17.97 -25.44 -29.10
CA VAL A 214 -18.62 -25.99 -30.30
C VAL A 214 -19.73 -25.10 -30.88
N GLY A 215 -20.01 -23.96 -30.25
CA GLY A 215 -21.12 -23.07 -30.57
C GLY A 215 -21.07 -22.47 -31.98
N GLN A 216 -19.89 -22.35 -32.62
CA GLN A 216 -19.84 -21.90 -34.02
C GLN A 216 -20.35 -22.97 -35.01
N ASN A 217 -20.41 -24.25 -34.61
CA ASN A 217 -20.77 -25.37 -35.48
C ASN A 217 -22.24 -25.78 -35.40
N THR A 218 -23.02 -25.15 -34.53
CA THR A 218 -24.45 -25.41 -34.36
C THR A 218 -25.30 -24.75 -35.45
N TRP A 219 -24.77 -23.74 -36.18
CA TRP A 219 -25.47 -22.94 -37.20
C TRP A 219 -26.74 -22.23 -36.72
N ASP A 220 -26.92 -22.17 -35.41
CA ASP A 220 -28.01 -21.48 -34.74
C ASP A 220 -27.50 -20.13 -34.24
N ILE A 221 -28.00 -19.04 -34.84
CA ILE A 221 -27.60 -17.66 -34.51
C ILE A 221 -28.10 -17.27 -33.11
N GLU A 222 -29.16 -17.90 -32.60
CA GLU A 222 -29.69 -17.59 -31.27
C GLU A 222 -28.74 -18.01 -30.15
N ILE A 223 -27.86 -18.98 -30.41
CA ILE A 223 -26.81 -19.42 -29.47
C ILE A 223 -25.85 -18.28 -29.11
N TRP A 224 -25.78 -17.23 -29.92
CA TRP A 224 -24.87 -16.10 -29.65
C TRP A 224 -25.34 -15.22 -28.51
N ASN A 225 -26.66 -15.13 -28.35
CA ASN A 225 -27.28 -14.40 -27.26
C ASN A 225 -27.76 -15.32 -26.13
N ASN A 226 -27.95 -16.62 -26.39
CA ASN A 226 -28.52 -17.58 -25.44
C ASN A 226 -27.59 -18.75 -25.09
N GLY A 227 -26.35 -18.77 -25.60
CA GLY A 227 -25.42 -19.90 -25.46
C GLY A 227 -25.09 -20.26 -24.01
N TYR A 228 -25.18 -19.32 -23.09
CA TYR A 228 -24.98 -19.55 -21.65
C TYR A 228 -26.13 -20.33 -20.98
N LYS A 229 -27.31 -20.41 -21.63
CA LYS A 229 -28.51 -21.07 -21.07
C LYS A 229 -28.46 -22.59 -21.15
N TYR A 230 -27.67 -23.15 -22.07
CA TYR A 230 -27.54 -24.60 -22.24
C TYR A 230 -27.09 -25.28 -20.95
N ASN A 231 -27.58 -26.50 -20.70
CA ASN A 231 -27.26 -27.30 -19.51
C ASN A 231 -25.86 -27.94 -19.60
N SER A 232 -24.85 -27.10 -19.84
CA SER A 232 -23.45 -27.50 -19.90
C SER A 232 -22.66 -26.71 -18.88
N THR A 233 -21.75 -27.38 -18.18
CA THR A 233 -20.76 -26.73 -17.32
C THR A 233 -19.37 -27.17 -17.77
N ASN A 234 -18.53 -26.24 -18.19
CA ASN A 234 -17.17 -26.52 -18.61
C ASN A 234 -16.17 -25.97 -17.59
N HIS A 235 -15.40 -26.86 -16.99
CA HIS A 235 -14.36 -26.58 -16.01
C HIS A 235 -13.01 -26.40 -16.73
N ILE A 236 -12.45 -25.20 -16.68
CA ILE A 236 -11.32 -24.78 -17.54
C ILE A 236 -10.16 -24.36 -16.66
N ASN A 237 -8.97 -24.92 -16.87
CA ASN A 237 -7.76 -24.40 -16.26
C ASN A 237 -7.39 -23.06 -16.94
N SER A 238 -7.08 -22.02 -16.16
CA SER A 238 -6.76 -20.68 -16.68
C SER A 238 -5.59 -20.65 -17.67
N GLY A 239 -4.66 -21.61 -17.59
CA GLY A 239 -3.56 -21.79 -18.53
C GLY A 239 -3.85 -22.73 -19.72
N ASP A 240 -4.99 -23.43 -19.76
CA ASP A 240 -5.29 -24.39 -20.83
C ASP A 240 -5.80 -23.71 -22.10
N LEU A 241 -5.08 -23.90 -23.20
CA LEU A 241 -5.36 -23.24 -24.47
C LEU A 241 -6.60 -23.81 -25.19
N THR A 242 -6.98 -25.08 -24.96
CA THR A 242 -8.09 -25.76 -25.67
C THR A 242 -9.42 -25.46 -25.03
N GLY A 243 -9.51 -25.51 -23.70
CA GLY A 243 -10.68 -25.06 -22.95
C GLY A 243 -10.97 -23.58 -23.15
N ASN A 244 -9.94 -22.80 -23.50
CA ASN A 244 -10.09 -21.40 -23.84
C ASN A 244 -10.47 -21.12 -25.31
N TYR A 245 -10.60 -22.13 -26.15
CA TYR A 245 -10.78 -21.97 -27.60
C TYR A 245 -12.22 -22.30 -28.06
N GLY A 246 -12.73 -21.56 -29.05
CA GLY A 246 -14.09 -21.76 -29.60
C GLY A 246 -15.22 -21.11 -28.76
N MET A 247 -16.42 -21.04 -29.34
CA MET A 247 -17.63 -20.50 -28.70
C MET A 247 -18.23 -21.58 -27.82
N ARG A 248 -18.37 -21.31 -26.54
CA ARG A 248 -18.67 -22.33 -25.52
C ARG A 248 -20.16 -22.33 -25.18
N LEU A 249 -20.69 -23.51 -24.86
CA LEU A 249 -22.08 -23.65 -24.43
C LEU A 249 -22.15 -23.75 -22.91
N GLY A 250 -23.20 -23.18 -22.33
CA GLY A 250 -23.50 -23.22 -20.91
C GLY A 250 -22.52 -22.43 -20.03
N ARG A 251 -22.49 -22.79 -18.74
CA ARG A 251 -21.67 -22.15 -17.69
C ARG A 251 -20.20 -22.50 -17.85
N GLN A 252 -19.33 -21.50 -17.70
CA GLN A 252 -17.87 -21.69 -17.68
C GLN A 252 -17.38 -21.53 -16.23
N VAL A 253 -16.53 -22.45 -15.78
CA VAL A 253 -15.95 -22.41 -14.43
C VAL A 253 -14.43 -22.42 -14.59
N TYR A 254 -13.79 -21.29 -14.33
CA TYR A 254 -12.35 -21.16 -14.45
C TYR A 254 -11.66 -21.57 -13.17
N HIS A 255 -10.66 -22.42 -13.29
CA HIS A 255 -9.84 -22.95 -12.21
C HIS A 255 -8.43 -22.39 -12.29
N VAL A 256 -7.84 -22.10 -11.15
CA VAL A 256 -6.46 -21.66 -11.05
C VAL A 256 -5.54 -22.85 -11.28
N ASP A 257 -4.52 -22.69 -12.13
CA ASP A 257 -3.60 -23.77 -12.45
C ASP A 257 -2.99 -24.42 -11.19
N ALA A 258 -3.19 -25.72 -10.99
CA ALA A 258 -2.82 -26.48 -9.78
C ALA A 258 -1.33 -26.44 -9.43
N LEU A 259 -0.47 -26.04 -10.37
CA LEU A 259 0.98 -25.87 -10.16
C LEU A 259 1.36 -24.48 -9.62
N SER A 260 0.41 -23.55 -9.50
CA SER A 260 0.68 -22.17 -9.06
C SER A 260 0.88 -22.04 -7.56
N GLY A 261 0.18 -22.79 -6.71
CA GLY A 261 0.29 -22.67 -5.26
C GLY A 261 -0.14 -21.29 -4.71
N VAL A 262 -0.97 -20.55 -5.45
CA VAL A 262 -1.54 -19.25 -5.04
C VAL A 262 -2.66 -19.48 -4.02
N ARG A 263 -2.61 -18.81 -2.87
CA ARG A 263 -3.71 -18.74 -1.90
C ARG A 263 -4.33 -17.35 -1.94
N ALA A 264 -5.57 -17.20 -2.42
CA ALA A 264 -6.18 -15.88 -2.59
C ALA A 264 -6.27 -15.05 -1.30
N GLN A 265 -6.56 -15.69 -0.17
CA GLN A 265 -6.57 -15.04 1.14
C GLN A 265 -5.19 -14.46 1.56
N SER A 266 -4.12 -14.89 0.89
CA SER A 266 -2.75 -14.43 1.12
C SER A 266 -2.28 -13.46 0.03
N VAL A 267 -3.09 -13.14 -0.98
CA VAL A 267 -2.70 -12.15 -1.99
C VAL A 267 -2.83 -10.74 -1.41
N ASN A 268 -1.74 -9.99 -1.40
CA ASN A 268 -1.75 -8.58 -1.07
C ASN A 268 -2.29 -7.79 -2.28
N VAL A 269 -3.59 -7.52 -2.26
CA VAL A 269 -4.32 -6.86 -3.35
C VAL A 269 -3.76 -5.48 -3.66
N LYS A 270 -3.32 -4.72 -2.63
CA LYS A 270 -2.72 -3.40 -2.82
C LYS A 270 -1.41 -3.51 -3.59
N ALA A 271 -0.53 -4.42 -3.19
CA ALA A 271 0.73 -4.67 -3.89
C ALA A 271 0.48 -5.13 -5.33
N LEU A 272 -0.43 -6.09 -5.55
CA LEU A 272 -0.78 -6.59 -6.88
C LEU A 272 -1.30 -5.49 -7.81
N THR A 273 -2.22 -4.64 -7.33
CA THR A 273 -2.77 -3.49 -8.07
C THR A 273 -1.68 -2.49 -8.42
N THR A 274 -0.77 -2.23 -7.49
CA THR A 274 0.32 -1.28 -7.68
C THR A 274 1.34 -1.81 -8.71
N MET A 275 1.61 -3.13 -8.71
CA MET A 275 2.47 -3.74 -9.74
C MET A 275 1.80 -3.78 -11.13
N LEU A 276 0.46 -3.97 -11.20
CA LEU A 276 -0.33 -3.86 -12.44
C LEU A 276 -0.30 -2.43 -12.99
N MET A 277 -0.44 -1.44 -12.12
CA MET A 277 -0.30 -0.01 -12.45
C MET A 277 1.04 0.27 -13.15
N TYR A 278 2.16 -0.13 -12.55
CA TYR A 278 3.46 0.12 -13.16
C TYR A 278 3.63 -0.61 -14.49
N LYS A 279 2.98 -1.76 -14.67
CA LYS A 279 2.97 -2.45 -15.96
C LYS A 279 2.24 -1.64 -17.03
N VAL A 280 1.11 -1.00 -16.70
CA VAL A 280 0.40 -0.09 -17.60
C VAL A 280 1.28 1.08 -18.00
N TYR A 281 1.95 1.74 -17.05
CA TYR A 281 2.86 2.86 -17.34
C TYR A 281 4.02 2.49 -18.28
N SER A 282 4.58 1.28 -18.13
CA SER A 282 5.60 0.76 -19.05
C SER A 282 5.07 0.63 -20.49
N LEU A 283 3.78 0.29 -20.64
CA LEU A 283 3.16 0.11 -21.95
C LEU A 283 2.70 1.43 -22.60
N THR A 284 2.22 2.39 -21.81
CA THR A 284 1.80 3.72 -22.29
C THR A 284 2.96 4.67 -22.56
N GLY A 285 4.17 4.34 -22.12
CA GLY A 285 5.37 5.15 -22.36
C GLY A 285 5.56 6.28 -21.35
N LYS A 286 4.79 6.28 -20.25
CA LYS A 286 4.85 7.30 -19.19
C LYS A 286 6.23 7.38 -18.54
N ASN A 287 6.92 6.24 -18.35
CA ASN A 287 8.25 6.17 -17.74
C ASN A 287 9.04 4.92 -18.22
N ARG A 288 10.37 5.05 -18.30
CA ARG A 288 11.33 4.02 -18.73
C ARG A 288 11.35 2.85 -17.74
N ASN A 289 11.68 1.63 -18.20
CA ASN A 289 11.63 0.34 -17.45
C ASN A 289 12.14 0.37 -15.99
N VAL A 290 13.01 1.32 -15.65
CA VAL A 290 13.69 1.44 -14.37
C VAL A 290 12.74 1.89 -13.24
N ASP A 291 11.86 2.86 -13.51
CA ASP A 291 10.84 3.30 -12.54
C ASP A 291 9.92 2.13 -12.15
N TYR A 292 9.53 1.35 -13.15
CA TYR A 292 8.74 0.12 -13.00
C TYR A 292 9.47 -0.95 -12.16
N LEU A 293 10.72 -1.29 -12.52
CA LEU A 293 11.49 -2.34 -11.84
C LEU A 293 11.80 -1.96 -10.39
N ALA A 294 12.19 -0.71 -10.16
CA ALA A 294 12.48 -0.15 -8.84
C ALA A 294 11.28 -0.25 -7.91
N LYS A 295 10.13 0.27 -8.36
CA LYS A 295 8.93 0.32 -7.53
C LYS A 295 8.33 -1.07 -7.31
N ILE A 296 8.41 -1.98 -8.29
CA ILE A 296 8.04 -3.38 -8.09
C ILE A 296 8.97 -4.08 -7.10
N LYS A 297 10.29 -3.87 -7.19
CA LYS A 297 11.25 -4.44 -6.25
C LYS A 297 11.03 -3.92 -4.83
N ASN A 298 10.70 -2.63 -4.67
CA ASN A 298 10.33 -2.06 -3.37
C ASN A 298 9.02 -2.64 -2.83
N ILE A 299 8.00 -2.82 -3.68
CA ILE A 299 6.75 -3.50 -3.30
C ILE A 299 7.05 -4.93 -2.84
N GLN A 300 7.90 -5.65 -3.59
CA GLN A 300 8.33 -7.00 -3.24
C GLN A 300 9.02 -7.07 -1.88
N LYS A 301 9.96 -6.14 -1.60
CA LYS A 301 10.63 -6.03 -0.29
C LYS A 301 9.66 -5.71 0.85
N GLY A 302 8.56 -5.01 0.57
CA GLY A 302 7.53 -4.65 1.55
C GLY A 302 6.49 -5.72 1.84
N LEU A 303 6.45 -6.83 1.08
CA LEU A 303 5.55 -7.96 1.34
C LEU A 303 6.07 -8.80 2.51
N LYS A 304 5.15 -9.31 3.35
CA LYS A 304 5.53 -10.22 4.43
C LYS A 304 6.05 -11.55 3.87
N ASP A 305 7.11 -12.08 4.48
CA ASP A 305 7.72 -13.36 4.11
C ASP A 305 6.71 -14.52 4.20
N GLY A 306 6.88 -15.51 3.32
CA GLY A 306 6.07 -16.73 3.28
C GLY A 306 4.94 -16.69 2.25
N ASP A 307 3.71 -17.00 2.68
CA ASP A 307 2.55 -17.21 1.80
C ASP A 307 2.06 -15.92 1.13
N GLU A 308 2.25 -14.75 1.76
CA GLU A 308 1.83 -13.45 1.22
C GLU A 308 2.68 -13.04 0.03
N TYR A 309 4.02 -12.98 0.22
CA TYR A 309 4.97 -12.76 -0.87
C TYR A 309 4.74 -13.74 -2.02
N ARG A 310 4.72 -15.04 -1.71
CA ARG A 310 4.58 -16.11 -2.71
C ARG A 310 3.28 -15.97 -3.51
N SER A 311 2.13 -15.85 -2.84
CA SER A 311 0.82 -15.80 -3.52
C SER A 311 0.66 -14.52 -4.33
N THR A 312 1.13 -13.38 -3.83
CA THR A 312 1.06 -12.09 -4.54
C THR A 312 1.93 -12.08 -5.79
N MET A 313 3.15 -12.62 -5.70
CA MET A 313 4.08 -12.68 -6.84
C MET A 313 3.65 -13.68 -7.91
N LEU A 314 3.08 -14.81 -7.50
CA LEU A 314 2.52 -15.79 -8.43
C LEU A 314 1.22 -15.30 -9.08
N ALA A 315 0.37 -14.58 -8.34
CA ALA A 315 -0.78 -13.91 -8.91
C ALA A 315 -0.33 -12.88 -9.97
N TYR A 316 0.65 -12.03 -9.65
CA TYR A 316 1.21 -11.06 -10.59
C TYR A 316 1.81 -11.72 -11.83
N ALA A 317 2.63 -12.76 -11.68
CA ALA A 317 3.20 -13.51 -12.80
C ALA A 317 2.12 -14.21 -13.65
N GLY A 318 1.09 -14.77 -13.01
CA GLY A 318 -0.03 -15.45 -13.67
C GLY A 318 -0.88 -14.53 -14.55
N LEU A 319 -0.97 -13.24 -14.22
CA LEU A 319 -1.69 -12.24 -15.03
C LEU A 319 -1.03 -11.96 -16.38
N PHE A 320 0.30 -12.13 -16.48
CA PHE A 320 1.08 -11.83 -17.69
C PHE A 320 1.70 -13.08 -18.35
N GLY A 321 1.57 -14.26 -17.74
CA GLY A 321 2.10 -15.54 -18.24
C GLY A 321 1.48 -16.06 -19.54
N GLY A 322 0.73 -15.23 -20.27
CA GLY A 322 0.02 -15.56 -21.51
C GLY A 322 0.66 -14.98 -22.77
N GLY A 323 1.96 -15.15 -23.01
CA GLY A 323 2.54 -14.77 -24.31
C GLY A 323 4.06 -14.67 -24.50
N GLY A 324 4.84 -15.70 -24.17
CA GLY A 324 6.18 -15.91 -24.77
C GLY A 324 7.39 -15.51 -23.92
N GLY A 325 8.11 -16.54 -23.44
CA GLY A 325 9.38 -16.45 -22.70
C GLY A 325 9.12 -16.42 -21.19
N SER A 326 9.10 -17.52 -20.47
CA SER A 326 10.14 -18.54 -20.33
C SER A 326 9.54 -19.92 -19.98
N ASP A 327 9.96 -20.97 -20.70
CA ASP A 327 9.98 -22.41 -20.35
C ASP A 327 8.83 -23.12 -19.58
N ILE A 328 7.65 -22.54 -19.40
CA ILE A 328 6.53 -23.19 -18.67
C ILE A 328 5.17 -23.04 -19.38
N ALA A 329 5.12 -22.93 -20.70
CA ALA A 329 3.88 -23.24 -21.44
C ALA A 329 3.67 -24.78 -21.39
N ARG A 330 2.91 -25.27 -20.40
CA ARG A 330 2.66 -26.70 -20.17
C ARG A 330 1.23 -27.02 -20.61
N TYR A 331 1.13 -27.69 -21.75
CA TYR A 331 -0.10 -27.89 -22.51
C TYR A 331 -0.89 -29.14 -22.09
N HIS A 332 -2.22 -29.02 -21.98
CA HIS A 332 -3.25 -30.08 -22.04
C HIS A 332 -3.11 -31.29 -21.12
N MET A 333 -3.42 -31.11 -19.84
CA MET A 333 -3.53 -32.26 -18.95
C MET A 333 -4.66 -32.06 -17.93
N LEU A 334 -5.50 -33.08 -17.76
CA LEU A 334 -6.64 -33.08 -16.84
C LEU A 334 -6.20 -33.05 -15.36
N ASP A 335 -4.94 -33.42 -15.09
CA ASP A 335 -4.33 -33.41 -13.75
C ASP A 335 -4.10 -32.00 -13.20
N THR A 336 -4.07 -30.97 -14.04
CA THR A 336 -3.85 -29.57 -13.63
C THR A 336 -5.11 -28.89 -13.08
N LEU A 337 -6.26 -29.58 -13.14
CA LEU A 337 -7.49 -29.21 -12.46
C LEU A 337 -7.61 -29.85 -11.07
N ILE A 338 -6.59 -30.63 -10.65
CA ILE A 338 -6.55 -31.32 -9.36
C ILE A 338 -5.43 -30.74 -8.51
N ASP A 339 -5.77 -30.27 -7.31
CA ASP A 339 -4.77 -29.92 -6.31
C ASP A 339 -4.03 -31.19 -5.87
N ARG A 340 -2.72 -31.23 -6.09
CA ARG A 340 -1.89 -32.42 -5.83
C ARG A 340 -1.69 -32.71 -4.33
N THR A 341 -2.03 -31.76 -3.46
CA THR A 341 -1.94 -31.90 -1.99
C THR A 341 -3.24 -32.41 -1.39
N THR A 342 -4.39 -31.96 -1.88
CA THR A 342 -5.71 -32.35 -1.34
C THR A 342 -6.37 -33.47 -2.14
N GLY A 343 -6.07 -33.58 -3.44
CA GLY A 343 -6.74 -34.50 -4.36
C GLY A 343 -8.11 -34.02 -4.85
N ASP A 344 -8.52 -32.81 -4.45
CA ASP A 344 -9.76 -32.15 -4.85
C ASP A 344 -9.57 -31.29 -6.10
N VAL A 345 -10.68 -30.85 -6.72
CA VAL A 345 -10.62 -29.90 -7.84
C VAL A 345 -10.07 -28.57 -7.32
N THR A 346 -9.15 -27.95 -8.06
CA THR A 346 -8.52 -26.65 -7.69
C THR A 346 -9.54 -25.54 -7.49
N ASP A 347 -9.21 -24.56 -6.65
CA ASP A 347 -10.02 -23.36 -6.43
C ASP A 347 -10.34 -22.63 -7.74
N THR A 348 -11.54 -22.06 -7.81
CA THR A 348 -11.96 -21.29 -8.96
C THR A 348 -11.37 -19.87 -8.93
N VAL A 349 -11.22 -19.27 -10.11
CA VAL A 349 -10.88 -17.84 -10.23
C VAL A 349 -11.93 -16.99 -9.51
N GLU A 350 -13.19 -17.42 -9.46
CA GLU A 350 -14.28 -16.70 -8.78
C GLU A 350 -14.16 -16.74 -7.25
N GLU A 351 -13.76 -17.88 -6.67
CA GLU A 351 -13.42 -17.99 -5.24
C GLU A 351 -12.16 -17.18 -4.89
N ASN A 352 -11.21 -17.05 -5.83
CA ASN A 352 -10.05 -16.16 -5.69
C ASN A 352 -10.39 -14.66 -5.86
N VAL A 353 -11.42 -14.34 -6.65
CA VAL A 353 -11.90 -12.97 -6.86
C VAL A 353 -12.77 -12.48 -5.70
N ALA A 354 -13.36 -13.35 -4.89
CA ALA A 354 -14.08 -12.94 -3.67
C ALA A 354 -13.18 -12.17 -2.68
N GLY A 355 -11.86 -12.42 -2.68
CA GLY A 355 -10.85 -11.60 -1.97
C GLY A 355 -10.37 -10.35 -2.74
N LEU A 356 -10.53 -10.35 -4.07
CA LEU A 356 -10.25 -9.21 -4.97
C LEU A 356 -11.49 -8.33 -5.22
N ALA A 357 -12.62 -8.58 -4.56
CA ALA A 357 -13.93 -7.96 -4.78
C ALA A 357 -13.97 -6.42 -4.55
N LYS A 358 -12.82 -5.78 -4.34
CA LYS A 358 -12.64 -4.32 -4.37
C LYS A 358 -12.08 -3.80 -5.70
N LEU A 359 -11.78 -4.67 -6.65
CA LEU A 359 -11.45 -4.31 -8.03
C LEU A 359 -12.48 -4.97 -8.94
N ASP A 360 -13.19 -4.14 -9.68
CA ASP A 360 -14.18 -4.52 -10.67
C ASP A 360 -13.59 -5.55 -11.65
N LYS A 361 -14.18 -6.75 -11.64
CA LYS A 361 -13.75 -7.93 -12.41
C LYS A 361 -13.70 -7.62 -13.91
N ASP A 362 -14.63 -6.82 -14.42
CA ASP A 362 -14.71 -6.43 -15.83
C ASP A 362 -13.59 -5.44 -16.20
N LYS A 363 -13.31 -4.47 -15.30
CA LYS A 363 -12.16 -3.54 -15.43
C LYS A 363 -10.83 -4.28 -15.47
N ILE A 364 -10.59 -5.25 -14.57
CA ILE A 364 -9.36 -6.06 -14.60
C ILE A 364 -9.26 -6.87 -15.88
N GLU A 365 -10.34 -7.54 -16.32
CA GLU A 365 -10.33 -8.33 -17.55
C GLU A 365 -10.05 -7.47 -18.79
N LYS A 366 -10.66 -6.27 -18.88
CA LYS A 366 -10.37 -5.27 -19.91
C LYS A 366 -8.90 -4.85 -19.89
N LEU A 367 -8.35 -4.54 -18.70
CA LEU A 367 -6.96 -4.14 -18.53
C LEU A 367 -5.98 -5.23 -18.99
N LEU A 368 -6.19 -6.47 -18.56
CA LEU A 368 -5.33 -7.60 -18.93
C LEU A 368 -5.39 -7.88 -20.44
N GLY A 369 -6.59 -7.80 -21.03
CA GLY A 369 -6.78 -7.89 -22.47
C GLY A 369 -6.02 -6.80 -23.22
N ALA A 370 -6.06 -5.56 -22.73
CA ALA A 370 -5.37 -4.42 -23.33
C ALA A 370 -3.84 -4.54 -23.25
N ILE A 371 -3.31 -4.90 -22.08
CA ILE A 371 -1.87 -5.14 -21.87
C ILE A 371 -1.34 -6.16 -22.88
N LYS A 372 -2.04 -7.28 -23.03
CA LYS A 372 -1.64 -8.36 -23.96
C LYS A 372 -1.61 -7.90 -25.42
N VAL A 373 -2.61 -7.14 -25.87
CA VAL A 373 -2.65 -6.61 -27.24
C VAL A 373 -1.45 -5.71 -27.51
N ILE A 374 -1.12 -4.81 -26.58
CA ILE A 374 -0.01 -3.86 -26.76
C ILE A 374 1.34 -4.56 -26.71
N GLU A 375 1.56 -5.50 -25.81
CA GLU A 375 2.82 -6.25 -25.73
C GLU A 375 3.13 -7.01 -27.02
N VAL A 376 2.14 -7.75 -27.54
CA VAL A 376 2.31 -8.50 -28.80
C VAL A 376 2.52 -7.54 -29.98
N ALA A 377 1.77 -6.43 -30.05
CA ALA A 377 1.96 -5.43 -31.09
C ALA A 377 3.37 -4.82 -31.07
N LYS A 378 3.93 -4.56 -29.89
CA LYS A 378 5.32 -4.08 -29.72
C LYS A 378 6.35 -5.15 -30.13
N ILE A 379 6.16 -6.41 -29.73
CA ILE A 379 7.04 -7.55 -30.11
C ILE A 379 7.04 -7.76 -31.63
N GLU A 380 5.89 -7.62 -32.28
CA GLU A 380 5.73 -7.79 -33.73
C GLU A 380 6.15 -6.56 -34.54
N GLY A 381 6.46 -5.42 -33.89
CA GLY A 381 6.78 -4.16 -34.55
C GLY A 381 5.58 -3.53 -35.28
N ASN A 382 4.36 -3.90 -34.92
CA ASN A 382 3.11 -3.37 -35.49
C ASN A 382 2.47 -2.27 -34.61
N TYR A 383 3.04 -1.98 -33.44
CA TYR A 383 2.57 -0.89 -32.58
C TYR A 383 2.92 0.49 -33.17
N LYS A 384 1.93 1.39 -33.24
CA LYS A 384 2.11 2.80 -33.61
C LYS A 384 1.56 3.69 -32.50
N GLU A 385 2.33 4.68 -32.07
CA GLU A 385 1.87 5.69 -31.10
C GLU A 385 0.74 6.56 -31.67
N SER A 386 0.60 6.66 -32.99
CA SER A 386 -0.52 7.37 -33.63
C SER A 386 -1.90 6.76 -33.35
N LEU A 387 -1.95 5.49 -32.91
CA LEU A 387 -3.19 4.76 -32.61
C LEU A 387 -3.71 5.05 -31.19
N LEU A 388 -3.26 6.14 -30.56
CA LEU A 388 -3.69 6.62 -29.24
C LEU A 388 -5.09 7.26 -29.24
N THR A 389 -5.92 7.00 -30.25
CA THR A 389 -7.20 7.70 -30.48
C THR A 389 -8.26 7.33 -29.44
N ASN A 390 -8.81 8.33 -28.74
CA ASN A 390 -9.95 8.23 -27.81
C ASN A 390 -11.30 7.92 -28.47
N LYS A 391 -11.32 7.55 -29.76
CA LYS A 391 -12.56 7.05 -30.36
C LYS A 391 -12.82 5.68 -29.77
N LEU A 392 -13.82 5.57 -28.89
CA LEU A 392 -14.60 4.34 -28.80
C LEU A 392 -14.92 3.98 -30.26
N PRO A 393 -14.44 2.85 -30.79
CA PRO A 393 -14.97 2.38 -32.05
C PRO A 393 -16.44 2.14 -31.77
N PHE A 394 -17.31 3.02 -32.28
CA PHE A 394 -18.72 2.72 -32.40
C PHE A 394 -18.80 1.41 -33.17
N TYR A 395 -19.01 0.31 -32.44
CA TYR A 395 -19.37 -0.95 -33.06
C TYR A 395 -20.78 -0.77 -33.61
N LYS A 396 -20.89 -0.22 -34.82
CA LYS A 396 -22.01 -0.59 -35.66
C LYS A 396 -21.80 -2.06 -36.01
N TRP A 397 -22.51 -2.94 -35.32
CA TRP A 397 -22.74 -4.31 -35.74
C TRP A 397 -23.24 -4.27 -37.18
N LYS A 398 -22.35 -4.44 -38.15
CA LYS A 398 -22.74 -4.69 -39.53
C LYS A 398 -22.76 -6.19 -39.70
N GLU A 399 -23.95 -6.75 -39.85
CA GLU A 399 -24.13 -8.07 -40.42
C GLU A 399 -23.40 -8.15 -41.76
N HIS A 400 -22.30 -8.90 -41.82
CA HIS A 400 -21.74 -9.37 -43.07
C HIS A 400 -21.76 -10.90 -43.09
N ARG A 401 -22.53 -11.44 -44.03
CA ARG A 401 -22.34 -12.81 -44.51
C ARG A 401 -20.97 -12.83 -45.21
N SER A 402 -20.14 -13.79 -44.82
CA SER A 402 -18.74 -14.03 -45.24
C SER A 402 -17.68 -13.07 -44.66
N ASP A 403 -16.81 -13.67 -43.83
CA ASP A 403 -15.49 -13.24 -43.34
C ASP A 403 -15.42 -12.28 -42.13
N ARG A 404 -15.13 -12.90 -40.97
CA ARG A 404 -14.48 -12.40 -39.72
C ARG A 404 -15.24 -11.40 -38.84
N TYR A 405 -15.48 -11.83 -37.59
CA TYR A 405 -15.84 -10.96 -36.47
C TYR A 405 -14.58 -10.24 -35.95
N GLU A 406 -14.41 -8.99 -36.34
CA GLU A 406 -13.58 -8.02 -35.60
C GLU A 406 -14.39 -7.59 -34.35
N GLY A 407 -13.88 -7.79 -33.13
CA GLY A 407 -14.67 -7.39 -31.97
C GLY A 407 -14.12 -7.63 -30.56
N MET A 408 -13.45 -8.76 -30.28
CA MET A 408 -13.03 -9.08 -28.91
C MET A 408 -11.53 -8.85 -28.66
N PRO A 409 -11.15 -8.15 -27.57
CA PRO A 409 -9.80 -8.24 -27.01
C PRO A 409 -9.49 -9.70 -26.69
N GLY A 410 -8.32 -10.19 -27.13
CA GLY A 410 -7.81 -11.51 -26.74
C GLY A 410 -7.80 -12.63 -27.80
N SER A 411 -8.33 -12.41 -29.01
CA SER A 411 -8.11 -13.39 -30.10
C SER A 411 -6.63 -13.46 -30.47
N PRO A 412 -5.96 -14.63 -30.35
CA PRO A 412 -4.54 -14.73 -30.63
C PRO A 412 -4.25 -14.76 -32.12
N SER A 413 -3.14 -14.14 -32.50
CA SER A 413 -2.47 -14.38 -33.76
C SER A 413 -1.98 -15.84 -33.80
N ALA A 414 -2.39 -16.61 -34.82
CA ALA A 414 -1.93 -17.99 -34.97
C ALA A 414 -0.40 -18.01 -35.15
N LYS A 415 0.37 -18.83 -34.42
CA LYS A 415 1.82 -19.01 -34.70
C LYS A 415 2.06 -20.12 -35.72
N GLU A 416 2.93 -19.89 -36.69
CA GLU A 416 3.47 -20.91 -37.59
C GLU A 416 5.00 -20.75 -37.65
N ASN A 417 5.75 -21.81 -37.35
CA ASN A 417 7.23 -21.80 -37.31
C ASN A 417 7.84 -20.71 -36.41
N GLY A 418 7.25 -20.45 -35.25
CA GLY A 418 7.77 -19.48 -34.28
C GLY A 418 7.50 -18.01 -34.62
N LYS A 419 6.80 -17.72 -35.73
CA LYS A 419 6.33 -16.37 -36.08
C LYS A 419 4.80 -16.30 -36.05
N PHE A 420 4.26 -15.19 -35.56
CA PHE A 420 2.83 -14.93 -35.56
C PHE A 420 2.33 -14.64 -36.99
N ARG A 421 1.18 -15.19 -37.37
CA ARG A 421 0.64 -15.20 -38.75
C ARG A 421 -0.33 -14.04 -39.03
N HIS A 422 -0.89 -13.39 -37.99
CA HIS A 422 -1.87 -12.30 -38.10
C HIS A 422 -1.64 -11.23 -37.02
N SER A 423 -1.16 -10.04 -37.35
CA SER A 423 -1.02 -8.98 -36.33
C SER A 423 -2.37 -8.39 -35.91
N TYR A 424 -2.47 -7.87 -34.68
CA TYR A 424 -3.65 -7.11 -34.23
C TYR A 424 -3.94 -5.94 -35.18
N THR A 425 -5.22 -5.65 -35.44
CA THR A 425 -5.59 -4.53 -36.31
C THR A 425 -5.34 -3.19 -35.61
N ASP A 426 -5.16 -2.12 -36.38
CA ASP A 426 -5.02 -0.75 -35.87
C ASP A 426 -6.20 -0.36 -34.95
N ALA A 427 -7.41 -0.88 -35.21
CA ALA A 427 -8.59 -0.67 -34.35
C ALA A 427 -8.51 -1.42 -33.01
N GLN A 428 -7.98 -2.64 -32.99
CA GLN A 428 -7.79 -3.42 -31.76
C GLN A 428 -6.69 -2.81 -30.88
N ILE A 429 -5.59 -2.38 -31.50
CA ILE A 429 -4.49 -1.67 -30.82
C ILE A 429 -5.01 -0.33 -30.28
N GLY A 430 -5.83 0.39 -31.06
CA GLY A 430 -6.45 1.64 -30.62
C GLY A 430 -7.39 1.48 -29.42
N TYR A 431 -8.23 0.45 -29.41
CA TYR A 431 -9.07 0.14 -28.25
C TYR A 431 -8.26 -0.27 -27.02
N ALA A 432 -7.22 -1.09 -27.19
CA ALA A 432 -6.33 -1.45 -26.09
C ALA A 432 -5.61 -0.22 -25.51
N ASN A 433 -5.13 0.69 -26.36
CA ASN A 433 -4.55 1.97 -25.93
C ASN A 433 -5.56 2.84 -25.18
N TYR A 434 -6.81 2.91 -25.63
CA TYR A 434 -7.88 3.60 -24.91
C TYR A 434 -8.06 3.03 -23.49
N VAL A 435 -8.17 1.71 -23.36
CA VAL A 435 -8.28 1.06 -22.04
C VAL A 435 -7.04 1.36 -21.19
N LEU A 436 -5.82 1.22 -21.72
CA LEU A 436 -4.62 1.53 -20.94
C LEU A 436 -4.57 2.99 -20.47
N LYS A 437 -5.05 3.95 -21.27
CA LYS A 437 -5.09 5.37 -20.90
C LYS A 437 -6.07 5.68 -19.77
N GLU A 438 -7.23 5.03 -19.75
CA GLU A 438 -8.20 5.16 -18.66
C GLU A 438 -7.60 4.70 -17.34
N PHE A 439 -6.94 3.54 -17.37
CA PHE A 439 -6.20 3.02 -16.22
C PHE A 439 -4.99 3.87 -15.86
N GLU A 440 -4.24 4.36 -16.84
CA GLU A 440 -3.11 5.26 -16.63
C GLU A 440 -3.57 6.54 -15.92
N ARG A 441 -4.69 7.15 -16.32
CA ARG A 441 -5.25 8.33 -15.62
C ARG A 441 -5.67 7.99 -14.21
N MET A 442 -6.40 6.90 -14.02
CA MET A 442 -6.79 6.40 -12.69
C MET A 442 -5.56 6.27 -11.78
N PHE A 443 -4.53 5.59 -12.26
CA PHE A 443 -3.32 5.38 -11.51
C PHE A 443 -2.54 6.67 -11.25
N SER A 444 -2.49 7.56 -12.25
CA SER A 444 -1.81 8.85 -12.14
C SER A 444 -2.49 9.73 -11.09
N SER A 445 -3.83 9.69 -11.02
CA SER A 445 -4.59 10.40 -9.98
C SER A 445 -4.16 9.98 -8.56
N GLY A 446 -3.75 8.72 -8.38
CA GLY A 446 -3.19 8.21 -7.12
C GLY A 446 -1.85 8.82 -6.75
N GLU A 447 -0.99 9.17 -7.72
CA GLU A 447 0.30 9.84 -7.48
C GLU A 447 0.12 11.26 -6.94
N TYR A 448 -1.02 11.90 -7.25
CA TYR A 448 -1.36 13.24 -6.79
C TYR A 448 -2.11 13.25 -5.45
N LYS A 449 -2.53 12.08 -4.93
CA LYS A 449 -3.40 11.99 -3.76
C LYS A 449 -2.75 12.52 -2.48
N ASP A 450 -1.48 12.21 -2.24
CA ASP A 450 -0.76 12.74 -1.08
C ASP A 450 -0.58 14.27 -1.17
N ILE A 451 -0.51 14.79 -2.40
CA ILE A 451 -0.40 16.22 -2.69
C ILE A 451 -1.75 16.93 -2.47
N GLU A 452 -2.84 16.29 -2.91
CA GLU A 452 -4.21 16.70 -2.64
C GLU A 452 -4.49 16.76 -1.14
N VAL A 453 -4.06 15.76 -0.35
CA VAL A 453 -4.26 15.75 1.11
C VAL A 453 -3.61 16.99 1.76
N ILE A 454 -2.44 17.41 1.29
CA ILE A 454 -1.79 18.64 1.78
C ILE A 454 -2.60 19.87 1.39
N PHE A 455 -3.09 19.94 0.14
CA PHE A 455 -3.97 21.02 -0.32
C PHE A 455 -5.26 21.10 0.51
N GLN A 456 -5.90 19.96 0.78
CA GLN A 456 -7.11 19.87 1.59
C GLN A 456 -6.87 20.30 3.04
N LYS A 457 -5.70 20.00 3.64
CA LYS A 457 -5.34 20.52 4.97
C LYS A 457 -5.23 22.04 5.01
N ALA A 458 -4.96 22.70 3.88
CA ALA A 458 -4.89 24.14 3.80
C ALA A 458 -6.28 24.82 3.82
N GLN A 459 -7.37 24.06 3.70
CA GLN A 459 -8.75 24.56 3.68
C GLN A 459 -9.68 23.85 4.67
N ALA A 460 -10.69 24.56 5.18
CA ALA A 460 -11.58 24.06 6.23
C ALA A 460 -12.81 23.27 5.74
N GLU A 461 -13.12 23.28 4.44
CA GLU A 461 -14.36 22.68 3.91
C GLU A 461 -14.06 21.77 2.71
N GLN A 462 -14.54 20.54 2.76
CA GLN A 462 -14.29 19.49 1.75
C GLN A 462 -15.31 19.55 0.62
N ASN A 463 -14.81 19.51 -0.62
CA ASN A 463 -15.46 19.24 -1.90
C ASN A 463 -16.97 19.57 -2.00
N ARG A 464 -17.30 20.64 -2.73
CA ARG A 464 -18.67 20.99 -3.10
C ARG A 464 -19.35 19.78 -3.77
N ARG A 465 -20.40 19.26 -3.13
CA ARG A 465 -21.29 18.23 -3.66
C ARG A 465 -22.27 18.85 -4.66
N ILE A 466 -22.79 18.03 -5.57
CA ILE A 466 -23.64 18.46 -6.68
C ILE A 466 -24.87 17.58 -6.71
N ASP A 467 -26.02 18.20 -6.96
CA ASP A 467 -27.30 17.51 -7.01
C ASP A 467 -27.75 17.17 -8.43
N PRO A 468 -28.33 15.97 -8.56
CA PRO A 468 -29.39 15.76 -9.54
C PRO A 468 -30.74 15.47 -8.89
N LEU A 469 -31.80 15.60 -9.70
CA LEU A 469 -33.14 15.10 -9.40
C LEU A 469 -33.26 13.61 -9.71
N VAL A 470 -33.67 12.86 -8.68
CA VAL A 470 -33.80 11.40 -8.65
C VAL A 470 -35.26 11.00 -8.48
N PHE A 471 -35.69 9.96 -9.17
CA PHE A 471 -37.06 9.44 -9.22
C PHE A 471 -37.11 8.04 -8.60
N ASP A 472 -38.05 7.86 -7.67
CA ASP A 472 -38.38 6.57 -7.05
C ASP A 472 -39.29 5.75 -8.01
N LEU A 473 -38.68 4.88 -8.82
CA LEU A 473 -39.38 4.16 -9.89
C LEU A 473 -40.00 2.82 -9.47
N ASP A 474 -39.65 2.25 -8.32
CA ASP A 474 -40.25 1.02 -7.79
C ASP A 474 -41.14 1.28 -6.56
N GLY A 475 -41.03 2.45 -5.93
CA GLY A 475 -41.91 2.93 -4.88
C GLY A 475 -41.52 2.46 -3.48
N ASP A 476 -40.28 2.00 -3.28
CA ASP A 476 -39.74 1.58 -1.97
C ASP A 476 -38.90 2.67 -1.29
N GLY A 477 -38.80 3.85 -1.91
CA GLY A 477 -37.98 4.97 -1.50
C GLY A 477 -36.75 5.12 -2.40
N ILE A 478 -36.03 6.25 -2.28
CA ILE A 478 -34.82 6.47 -3.08
C ILE A 478 -33.61 5.86 -2.36
N THR A 479 -32.92 4.92 -3.01
CA THR A 479 -31.64 4.39 -2.56
C THR A 479 -30.47 4.98 -3.36
N THR A 480 -29.30 5.04 -2.73
CA THR A 480 -28.06 5.53 -3.32
C THR A 480 -26.91 4.60 -3.00
N VAL A 481 -25.87 4.65 -3.82
CA VAL A 481 -24.63 3.88 -3.72
C VAL A 481 -23.51 4.79 -3.22
N SER A 482 -22.70 4.29 -2.30
CA SER A 482 -21.56 5.04 -1.75
C SER A 482 -20.48 5.26 -2.81
N ILE A 483 -19.64 6.28 -2.65
CA ILE A 483 -18.51 6.53 -3.56
C ILE A 483 -17.50 5.37 -3.59
N ASP A 484 -17.42 4.59 -2.52
CA ASP A 484 -16.52 3.44 -2.44
C ASP A 484 -17.08 2.24 -3.22
N ASP A 485 -18.40 2.06 -3.21
CA ASP A 485 -19.11 0.97 -3.90
C ASP A 485 -19.54 1.32 -5.33
N SER A 486 -19.57 2.62 -5.67
CA SER A 486 -19.97 3.12 -6.98
C SER A 486 -18.91 2.90 -8.04
N ASN A 487 -19.37 2.49 -9.24
CA ASN A 487 -18.56 2.38 -10.44
C ASN A 487 -18.69 3.59 -11.37
N ALA A 488 -19.56 4.55 -11.02
CA ALA A 488 -19.93 5.66 -11.88
C ALA A 488 -18.85 6.75 -11.97
N PHE A 489 -18.58 7.17 -13.21
CA PHE A 489 -17.85 8.40 -13.52
C PHE A 489 -18.76 9.32 -14.30
N PHE A 490 -19.10 10.48 -13.72
CA PHE A 490 -19.99 11.43 -14.37
C PHE A 490 -19.55 12.86 -14.08
N ASP A 491 -19.57 13.71 -15.10
CA ASP A 491 -19.17 15.12 -15.02
C ASP A 491 -20.30 15.95 -14.38
N LEU A 492 -20.46 15.83 -13.06
CA LEU A 492 -21.57 16.48 -12.36
C LEU A 492 -21.45 18.01 -12.40
N ASP A 493 -20.24 18.60 -12.35
CA ASP A 493 -20.06 20.07 -12.46
C ASP A 493 -19.99 20.61 -13.89
N ASN A 494 -20.08 19.73 -14.88
CA ASN A 494 -20.08 20.09 -16.30
C ASN A 494 -18.78 20.84 -16.71
N ASN A 495 -17.63 20.36 -16.23
CA ASN A 495 -16.32 20.93 -16.47
C ASN A 495 -15.52 20.24 -17.61
N GLY A 496 -16.08 19.17 -18.19
CA GLY A 496 -15.47 18.34 -19.23
C GLY A 496 -14.68 17.13 -18.71
N PHE A 497 -14.68 16.88 -17.41
CA PHE A 497 -14.01 15.77 -16.76
C PHE A 497 -15.01 15.01 -15.91
N ALA A 498 -15.24 13.74 -16.22
CA ALA A 498 -16.17 12.90 -15.46
C ALA A 498 -15.49 12.40 -14.19
N GLU A 499 -15.84 12.95 -13.02
CA GLU A 499 -15.29 12.52 -11.74
C GLU A 499 -15.92 11.25 -11.19
N LYS A 500 -15.21 10.52 -10.31
CA LYS A 500 -15.80 9.40 -9.57
C LYS A 500 -16.87 9.93 -8.63
N THR A 501 -18.09 9.42 -8.76
CA THR A 501 -19.26 9.89 -8.01
C THR A 501 -19.90 8.76 -7.21
N SER A 502 -20.44 9.08 -6.04
CA SER A 502 -21.57 8.31 -5.50
C SER A 502 -22.70 8.34 -6.51
N TRP A 503 -23.53 7.29 -6.53
CA TRP A 503 -24.54 7.15 -7.57
C TRP A 503 -25.93 6.83 -7.01
N VAL A 504 -26.93 6.89 -7.87
CA VAL A 504 -28.28 6.41 -7.54
C VAL A 504 -28.32 4.88 -7.64
N GLY A 505 -29.23 4.24 -6.91
CA GLY A 505 -29.42 2.80 -7.06
C GLY A 505 -29.91 2.40 -8.46
N ALA A 506 -29.71 1.14 -8.83
CA ALA A 506 -30.03 0.63 -10.18
C ALA A 506 -31.53 0.58 -10.49
N LYS A 507 -32.40 0.78 -9.49
CA LYS A 507 -33.85 0.77 -9.67
C LYS A 507 -34.44 2.17 -9.76
N GLU A 508 -33.68 3.17 -9.36
CA GLU A 508 -34.00 4.58 -9.37
C GLU A 508 -33.79 5.17 -10.77
N GLY A 509 -34.21 6.41 -10.97
CA GLY A 509 -34.03 7.10 -12.25
C GLY A 509 -33.57 8.54 -12.10
N LEU A 510 -32.63 8.97 -12.93
CA LEU A 510 -32.21 10.37 -13.05
C LEU A 510 -33.04 11.09 -14.11
N LEU A 511 -33.50 12.30 -13.82
CA LEU A 511 -34.16 13.13 -14.84
C LEU A 511 -33.12 13.80 -15.72
N VAL A 512 -33.18 13.53 -17.03
CA VAL A 512 -32.20 14.01 -18.01
C VAL A 512 -32.87 14.75 -19.18
N TYR A 513 -32.12 15.66 -19.78
CA TYR A 513 -32.44 16.34 -21.03
C TYR A 513 -31.16 16.64 -21.79
N ASP A 514 -31.01 16.01 -22.96
CA ASP A 514 -29.92 16.30 -23.92
C ASP A 514 -30.06 17.74 -24.43
N LYS A 515 -29.30 18.64 -23.81
CA LYS A 515 -29.37 20.08 -24.09
C LYS A 515 -28.47 20.50 -25.24
N ASN A 516 -27.37 19.80 -25.45
CA ASN A 516 -26.37 20.14 -26.46
C ASN A 516 -26.70 19.51 -27.83
N GLY A 517 -27.62 18.54 -27.86
CA GLY A 517 -28.11 17.85 -29.05
C GLY A 517 -27.13 16.85 -29.64
N ASP A 518 -26.14 16.39 -28.86
CA ASP A 518 -25.14 15.42 -29.31
C ASP A 518 -25.60 13.95 -29.19
N GLY A 519 -26.75 13.73 -28.54
CA GLY A 519 -27.36 12.42 -28.35
C GLY A 519 -26.76 11.59 -27.22
N ILE A 520 -25.92 12.19 -26.36
CA ILE A 520 -25.21 11.52 -25.27
C ILE A 520 -25.42 12.30 -23.97
N ILE A 521 -25.87 11.64 -22.91
CA ILE A 521 -25.97 12.26 -21.58
C ILE A 521 -24.62 12.08 -20.89
N ASN A 522 -23.84 13.15 -20.78
CA ASN A 522 -22.48 13.10 -20.23
C ASN A 522 -22.10 14.27 -19.33
N GLY A 523 -22.96 15.28 -19.19
CA GLY A 523 -22.68 16.45 -18.36
C GLY A 523 -23.80 16.79 -17.37
N GLY A 524 -23.44 17.38 -16.24
CA GLY A 524 -24.38 17.80 -15.19
C GLY A 524 -25.37 18.87 -15.63
N ASN A 525 -25.09 19.61 -16.71
CA ASN A 525 -26.07 20.53 -17.31
C ASN A 525 -27.22 19.81 -18.03
N GLU A 526 -27.04 18.52 -18.33
CA GLU A 526 -28.05 17.64 -18.93
C GLU A 526 -28.86 16.88 -17.87
N LEU A 527 -28.38 16.91 -16.62
CA LEU A 527 -29.18 16.59 -15.43
C LEU A 527 -29.91 17.83 -14.94
N PHE A 528 -30.99 17.62 -14.19
CA PHE A 528 -31.68 18.71 -13.48
C PHE A 528 -31.13 18.83 -12.05
N GLY A 529 -30.46 19.95 -11.76
CA GLY A 529 -29.78 20.24 -10.49
C GLY A 529 -29.18 21.65 -10.46
N ASP A 530 -28.22 21.90 -9.57
CA ASP A 530 -27.53 23.20 -9.40
C ASP A 530 -26.51 23.53 -10.51
N ARG A 531 -26.32 22.60 -11.45
CA ARG A 531 -25.46 22.75 -12.65
C ARG A 531 -26.23 22.94 -13.94
N THR A 532 -27.54 22.92 -13.86
CA THR A 532 -28.42 23.19 -14.98
C THR A 532 -28.38 24.69 -15.32
N LEU A 533 -27.90 25.03 -16.52
CA LEU A 533 -28.03 26.40 -17.04
C LEU A 533 -29.49 26.74 -17.29
N MET A 534 -29.89 27.91 -16.80
CA MET A 534 -31.19 28.54 -17.02
C MET A 534 -31.33 29.04 -18.48
N LYS A 535 -32.54 29.40 -18.92
CA LYS A 535 -32.85 29.85 -20.29
C LYS A 535 -32.06 31.07 -20.77
N ASP A 536 -31.49 31.85 -19.86
CA ASP A 536 -30.61 32.97 -20.20
C ASP A 536 -29.22 32.54 -20.71
N GLY A 537 -28.88 31.25 -20.57
CA GLY A 537 -27.62 30.65 -20.98
C GLY A 537 -26.42 31.12 -20.16
N LYS A 538 -26.63 31.74 -18.99
CA LYS A 538 -25.56 32.33 -18.17
C LYS A 538 -25.68 32.00 -16.68
N THR A 539 -26.90 31.86 -16.18
CA THR A 539 -27.17 31.65 -14.76
C THR A 539 -27.34 30.16 -14.49
N LEU A 540 -26.68 29.64 -13.46
CA LEU A 540 -26.94 28.29 -12.97
C LEU A 540 -28.17 28.28 -12.06
N ALA A 541 -28.98 27.24 -12.15
CA ALA A 541 -30.13 27.06 -11.28
C ALA A 541 -29.70 26.89 -9.82
N SER A 542 -30.53 27.33 -8.87
CA SER A 542 -30.31 27.08 -7.44
C SER A 542 -30.92 25.76 -6.93
N SER A 543 -31.65 25.05 -7.80
CA SER A 543 -32.14 23.68 -7.61
C SER A 543 -32.61 23.10 -8.94
N GLY A 544 -32.63 21.77 -9.05
CA GLY A 544 -33.20 21.05 -10.20
C GLY A 544 -34.69 21.31 -10.38
N PHE A 545 -35.45 21.52 -9.29
CA PHE A 545 -36.86 21.92 -9.37
C PHE A 545 -37.03 23.31 -9.99
N MET A 546 -36.16 24.26 -9.66
CA MET A 546 -36.18 25.60 -10.24
C MET A 546 -35.78 25.58 -11.72
N ALA A 547 -34.80 24.75 -12.07
CA ALA A 547 -34.43 24.54 -13.47
C ALA A 547 -35.60 23.95 -14.28
N LEU A 548 -36.32 22.97 -13.71
CA LEU A 548 -37.47 22.34 -14.35
C LEU A 548 -38.65 23.32 -14.49
N ALA A 549 -38.88 24.17 -13.49
CA ALA A 549 -39.97 25.15 -13.48
C ALA A 549 -39.88 26.19 -14.60
N GLU A 550 -38.71 26.43 -15.19
CA GLU A 550 -38.62 27.30 -16.36
C GLU A 550 -39.39 26.75 -17.57
N TYR A 551 -39.61 25.44 -17.62
CA TYR A 551 -40.25 24.76 -18.73
C TYR A 551 -41.76 24.55 -18.55
N ASP A 552 -42.33 25.01 -17.44
CA ASP A 552 -43.78 25.07 -17.23
C ASP A 552 -44.37 26.22 -18.08
N ASN A 553 -44.88 25.85 -19.26
CA ASN A 553 -45.37 26.78 -20.26
C ASN A 553 -46.73 27.37 -19.87
N ASN A 554 -47.59 26.58 -19.23
CA ASN A 554 -48.95 26.96 -18.88
C ASN A 554 -49.07 27.55 -17.45
N LYS A 555 -48.00 27.45 -16.66
CA LYS A 555 -47.85 27.93 -15.27
C LYS A 555 -48.79 27.26 -14.27
N ASP A 556 -49.08 25.98 -14.47
CA ASP A 556 -49.96 25.21 -13.58
C ASP A 556 -49.22 24.54 -12.40
N GLY A 557 -47.90 24.69 -12.34
CA GLY A 557 -47.05 24.15 -11.28
C GLY A 557 -46.65 22.69 -11.47
N LYS A 558 -46.83 22.14 -12.68
CA LYS A 558 -46.43 20.79 -13.06
C LYS A 558 -45.77 20.82 -14.44
N ILE A 559 -45.01 19.76 -14.75
CA ILE A 559 -44.60 19.43 -16.11
C ILE A 559 -45.43 18.25 -16.58
N ASP A 560 -46.27 18.46 -17.59
CA ASP A 560 -47.12 17.44 -18.19
C ASP A 560 -47.24 17.57 -19.72
N SER A 561 -48.15 16.83 -20.35
CA SER A 561 -48.33 16.86 -21.81
C SER A 561 -48.72 18.23 -22.41
N ASN A 562 -49.09 19.22 -21.59
CA ASN A 562 -49.31 20.61 -22.00
C ASN A 562 -48.01 21.40 -22.15
N ASP A 563 -46.87 20.86 -21.69
CA ASP A 563 -45.56 21.49 -21.78
C ASP A 563 -44.70 20.85 -22.89
N ILE A 564 -44.02 21.69 -23.68
CA ILE A 564 -43.22 21.22 -24.81
C ILE A 564 -42.07 20.31 -24.34
N ILE A 565 -41.50 20.60 -23.17
CA ILE A 565 -40.36 19.84 -22.63
C ILE A 565 -40.72 18.40 -22.29
N TYR A 566 -41.98 18.12 -21.95
CA TYR A 566 -42.41 16.81 -21.45
C TYR A 566 -42.09 15.67 -22.43
N ALA A 567 -42.24 15.92 -23.74
CA ALA A 567 -41.90 14.94 -24.78
C ALA A 567 -40.38 14.75 -24.98
N LEU A 568 -39.56 15.68 -24.50
CA LEU A 568 -38.10 15.67 -24.66
C LEU A 568 -37.37 15.10 -23.44
N LEU A 569 -37.97 15.19 -22.25
CA LEU A 569 -37.42 14.62 -21.02
C LEU A 569 -37.27 13.10 -21.15
N ARG A 570 -36.23 12.56 -20.52
CA ARG A 570 -36.04 11.13 -20.32
C ARG A 570 -35.75 10.86 -18.84
N ILE A 571 -36.04 9.63 -18.43
CA ILE A 571 -35.52 9.07 -17.18
C ILE A 571 -34.39 8.12 -17.55
N TRP A 572 -33.22 8.35 -16.98
CA TRP A 572 -32.08 7.46 -17.08
C TRP A 572 -32.06 6.50 -15.90
N GLN A 573 -32.33 5.23 -16.16
CA GLN A 573 -32.20 4.14 -15.19
C GLN A 573 -30.92 3.36 -15.50
N ASP A 574 -29.82 3.78 -14.88
CA ASP A 574 -28.49 3.18 -15.00
C ASP A 574 -28.47 1.82 -14.29
N SER A 575 -28.53 0.74 -15.07
CA SER A 575 -28.77 -0.60 -14.52
C SER A 575 -27.48 -1.32 -14.10
N ASP A 576 -26.34 -0.93 -14.66
CA ASP A 576 -25.02 -1.46 -14.30
C ASP A 576 -24.21 -0.51 -13.40
N GLY A 577 -24.68 0.73 -13.23
CA GLY A 577 -24.13 1.72 -12.31
C GLY A 577 -22.80 2.29 -12.78
N ASP A 578 -22.53 2.29 -14.08
CA ASP A 578 -21.26 2.72 -14.67
C ASP A 578 -21.20 4.23 -14.97
N GLY A 579 -22.34 4.95 -14.83
CA GLY A 579 -22.43 6.38 -15.09
C GLY A 579 -22.41 6.75 -16.58
N ILE A 580 -22.64 5.80 -17.50
CA ILE A 580 -22.68 6.01 -18.94
C ILE A 580 -24.05 5.63 -19.48
N ALA A 581 -24.80 6.62 -19.96
CA ALA A 581 -26.14 6.37 -20.51
C ALA A 581 -26.10 5.47 -21.75
N SER A 582 -26.50 4.20 -21.57
CA SER A 582 -26.46 3.17 -22.61
C SER A 582 -27.80 2.97 -23.33
N ALA A 583 -27.75 2.32 -24.49
CA ALA A 583 -28.94 2.04 -25.28
C ALA A 583 -29.90 1.09 -24.53
N GLY A 584 -31.07 1.60 -24.14
CA GLY A 584 -32.08 0.88 -23.36
C GLY A 584 -32.26 1.41 -21.93
N GLU A 585 -31.34 2.23 -21.44
CA GLU A 585 -31.40 2.83 -20.10
C GLU A 585 -32.14 4.16 -20.07
N LEU A 586 -32.17 4.87 -21.19
CA LEU A 586 -32.93 6.09 -21.38
C LEU A 586 -34.37 5.77 -21.77
N LYS A 587 -35.32 6.11 -20.90
CA LYS A 587 -36.76 5.83 -21.08
C LYS A 587 -37.56 7.12 -21.18
N GLN A 588 -38.60 7.15 -22.02
CA GLN A 588 -39.51 8.29 -22.04
C GLN A 588 -40.41 8.27 -20.80
N LEU A 589 -40.85 9.44 -20.35
CA LEU A 589 -41.76 9.56 -19.20
C LEU A 589 -43.04 8.73 -19.41
N VAL A 590 -43.59 8.76 -20.63
CA VAL A 590 -44.79 8.00 -21.00
C VAL A 590 -44.58 6.49 -20.97
N ASP A 591 -43.39 5.99 -21.33
CA ASP A 591 -43.05 4.56 -21.31
C ASP A 591 -42.98 4.01 -19.88
N LEU A 592 -42.66 4.89 -18.92
CA LEU A 592 -42.70 4.62 -17.48
C LEU A 592 -44.06 4.91 -16.84
N GLY A 593 -45.05 5.36 -17.62
CA GLY A 593 -46.37 5.73 -17.12
C GLY A 593 -46.41 7.02 -16.31
N ILE A 594 -45.37 7.87 -16.37
CA ILE A 594 -45.31 9.16 -15.67
C ILE A 594 -46.14 10.19 -16.44
N VAL A 595 -47.22 10.68 -15.84
CA VAL A 595 -48.14 11.63 -16.48
C VAL A 595 -47.87 13.09 -16.10
N SER A 596 -47.32 13.36 -14.92
CA SER A 596 -46.92 14.72 -14.52
C SER A 596 -45.82 14.72 -13.46
N ILE A 597 -44.91 15.67 -13.52
CA ILE A 597 -43.90 15.94 -12.48
C ILE A 597 -44.30 17.21 -11.73
N GLY A 598 -44.41 17.16 -10.40
CA GLY A 598 -44.74 18.32 -9.58
C GLY A 598 -43.53 19.24 -9.36
N LEU A 599 -43.74 20.56 -9.42
CA LEU A 599 -42.69 21.56 -9.21
C LEU A 599 -42.58 22.05 -7.76
N SER A 600 -43.52 21.66 -6.91
CA SER A 600 -43.48 21.97 -5.48
C SER A 600 -42.60 20.96 -4.73
N TYR A 601 -41.82 21.45 -3.78
CA TYR A 601 -40.90 20.64 -2.99
C TYR A 601 -40.89 21.03 -1.51
N ASN A 602 -40.42 20.11 -0.67
CA ASN A 602 -40.10 20.33 0.74
C ASN A 602 -38.58 20.23 0.94
N ASN A 603 -38.02 21.06 1.80
CA ASN A 603 -36.60 20.96 2.18
C ASN A 603 -36.42 19.90 3.27
N THR A 604 -35.36 19.09 3.19
CA THR A 604 -35.05 18.02 4.14
C THR A 604 -33.68 18.22 4.80
N GLY A 605 -32.59 17.99 4.06
CA GLY A 605 -31.20 18.04 4.57
C GLY A 605 -30.73 16.76 5.26
N VAL A 606 -31.31 15.61 4.90
CA VAL A 606 -31.03 14.31 5.53
C VAL A 606 -29.85 13.64 4.84
N THR A 607 -28.86 13.18 5.61
CA THR A 607 -27.76 12.34 5.09
C THR A 607 -28.16 10.86 5.13
N ASP A 608 -27.95 10.15 4.04
CA ASP A 608 -28.24 8.71 3.93
C ASP A 608 -27.04 7.82 4.31
N GLY A 609 -27.25 6.50 4.27
CA GLY A 609 -26.21 5.52 4.63
C GLY A 609 -25.01 5.47 3.68
N ALA A 610 -25.12 6.06 2.48
CA ALA A 610 -24.05 6.21 1.50
C ALA A 610 -23.34 7.58 1.62
N ASN A 611 -23.64 8.33 2.68
CA ASN A 611 -23.13 9.68 2.97
C ASN A 611 -23.55 10.72 1.92
N ASN A 612 -24.63 10.50 1.16
CA ASN A 612 -25.21 11.50 0.27
C ASN A 612 -26.26 12.33 1.02
N ILE A 613 -26.52 13.57 0.61
CA ILE A 613 -27.48 14.45 1.30
C ILE A 613 -28.72 14.66 0.43
N GLN A 614 -29.87 14.16 0.86
CA GLN A 614 -31.15 14.56 0.28
C GLN A 614 -31.48 15.96 0.78
N VAL A 615 -31.48 16.95 -0.12
CA VAL A 615 -31.75 18.35 0.23
C VAL A 615 -33.22 18.72 0.07
N ARG A 616 -33.92 18.12 -0.89
CA ARG A 616 -35.34 18.40 -1.18
C ARG A 616 -36.10 17.16 -1.62
N THR A 617 -37.41 17.16 -1.42
CA THR A 617 -38.34 16.13 -1.91
C THR A 617 -39.56 16.74 -2.59
N GLY A 618 -39.98 16.15 -3.69
CA GLY A 618 -41.17 16.49 -4.46
C GLY A 618 -41.95 15.22 -4.83
N THR A 619 -42.89 15.32 -5.77
CA THR A 619 -43.66 14.16 -6.23
C THR A 619 -43.88 14.16 -7.74
N PHE A 620 -44.07 12.97 -8.28
CA PHE A 620 -44.58 12.76 -9.64
C PHE A 620 -45.81 11.85 -9.62
N THR A 621 -46.66 11.96 -10.63
CA THR A 621 -47.92 11.22 -10.76
C THR A 621 -47.84 10.21 -11.88
N LEU A 622 -48.34 9.00 -11.64
CA LEU A 622 -48.42 7.91 -12.61
C LEU A 622 -49.81 7.85 -13.28
N ALA A 623 -49.90 7.12 -14.40
CA ALA A 623 -51.13 6.97 -15.18
C ALA A 623 -52.28 6.28 -14.41
N ASP A 624 -51.97 5.52 -13.35
CA ASP A 624 -52.94 4.93 -12.45
C ASP A 624 -53.48 5.91 -11.38
N GLY A 625 -52.98 7.14 -11.36
CA GLY A 625 -53.34 8.19 -10.42
C GLY A 625 -52.55 8.17 -9.11
N SER A 626 -51.65 7.21 -8.91
CA SER A 626 -50.77 7.18 -7.74
C SER A 626 -49.66 8.22 -7.83
N THR A 627 -49.15 8.66 -6.67
CA THR A 627 -48.04 9.61 -6.56
C THR A 627 -46.83 8.96 -5.92
N ARG A 628 -45.64 9.24 -6.46
CA ARG A 628 -44.34 8.75 -5.95
C ARG A 628 -43.37 9.88 -5.72
N MET A 629 -42.27 9.58 -5.04
CA MET A 629 -41.29 10.58 -4.60
C MET A 629 -40.31 10.97 -5.71
N THR A 630 -40.00 12.26 -5.79
CA THR A 630 -38.76 12.75 -6.40
C THR A 630 -37.86 13.30 -5.30
N GLY A 631 -36.56 13.05 -5.35
CA GLY A 631 -35.58 13.56 -4.38
C GLY A 631 -34.47 14.33 -5.09
N GLU A 632 -34.02 15.42 -4.50
CA GLU A 632 -32.83 16.14 -4.94
C GLU A 632 -31.68 15.80 -4.01
N TYR A 633 -30.61 15.21 -4.54
CA TYR A 633 -29.54 14.58 -3.76
C TYR A 633 -28.18 15.18 -4.07
N LEU A 634 -27.53 15.81 -3.09
CA LEU A 634 -26.11 16.16 -3.18
C LEU A 634 -25.26 14.89 -3.07
N LEU A 635 -24.73 14.41 -4.20
CA LEU A 635 -23.91 13.20 -4.30
C LEU A 635 -22.46 13.50 -3.91
N ASN A 636 -21.80 12.57 -3.21
CA ASN A 636 -20.36 12.64 -2.99
C ASN A 636 -19.60 12.46 -4.30
N ARG A 637 -18.42 13.07 -4.38
CA ARG A 637 -17.55 12.96 -5.54
C ARG A 637 -16.07 13.08 -5.17
N ASN A 638 -15.21 12.47 -5.98
CA ASN A 638 -13.76 12.58 -5.89
C ASN A 638 -13.23 13.24 -7.17
N PRO A 639 -13.08 14.58 -7.17
CA PRO A 639 -12.74 15.32 -8.38
C PRO A 639 -11.32 15.00 -8.90
N VAL A 640 -10.37 14.67 -8.02
CA VAL A 640 -9.01 14.27 -8.43
C VAL A 640 -9.03 13.01 -9.28
N TYR A 641 -9.92 12.10 -8.93
CA TYR A 641 -10.11 10.87 -9.67
C TYR A 641 -11.20 11.03 -10.73
N SER A 642 -10.79 11.54 -11.89
CA SER A 642 -11.68 11.83 -13.01
C SER A 642 -11.22 11.18 -14.32
N VAL A 643 -12.11 11.16 -15.31
CA VAL A 643 -11.88 10.75 -16.69
C VAL A 643 -11.97 11.98 -17.60
N ASP A 644 -10.98 12.18 -18.45
CA ASP A 644 -11.00 13.26 -19.44
C ASP A 644 -11.74 12.78 -20.69
N SER A 645 -13.03 13.14 -20.78
CA SER A 645 -13.96 12.70 -21.83
C SER A 645 -13.72 13.37 -23.18
N SER A 646 -12.77 14.32 -23.27
CA SER A 646 -12.48 15.02 -24.52
C SER A 646 -11.96 14.08 -25.63
N GLN A 647 -12.59 14.18 -26.80
CA GLN A 647 -12.21 13.43 -28.01
C GLN A 647 -11.16 14.20 -28.83
N VAL A 648 -9.91 14.16 -28.39
CA VAL A 648 -8.78 14.82 -29.06
C VAL A 648 -7.87 13.79 -29.71
N GLU A 649 -7.61 13.94 -31.02
CA GLU A 649 -6.65 13.11 -31.76
C GLU A 649 -5.22 13.62 -31.53
N ILE A 650 -4.30 12.72 -31.18
CA ILE A 650 -2.88 13.06 -30.98
C ILE A 650 -2.14 12.81 -32.28
N SER A 651 -1.46 13.83 -32.78
CA SER A 651 -0.64 13.76 -34.00
C SER A 651 0.70 13.06 -33.74
N ASP A 652 1.26 12.42 -34.77
CA ASP A 652 2.54 11.68 -34.70
C ASP A 652 3.69 12.53 -34.15
N ASP A 653 3.74 13.81 -34.50
CA ASP A 653 4.77 14.73 -34.06
C ASP A 653 4.60 15.19 -32.60
N VAL A 654 3.37 15.22 -32.08
CA VAL A 654 3.11 15.44 -30.64
C VAL A 654 3.37 14.18 -29.83
N ALA A 655 3.09 12.99 -30.37
CA ALA A 655 3.37 11.71 -29.72
C ALA A 655 4.85 11.53 -29.36
N LEU A 656 5.76 12.13 -30.12
CA LEU A 656 7.21 12.10 -29.87
C LEU A 656 7.69 13.07 -28.77
N LEU A 657 6.85 14.00 -28.34
CA LEU A 657 7.17 14.95 -27.27
C LEU A 657 6.97 14.31 -25.88
N PRO A 658 7.67 14.79 -24.84
CA PRO A 658 7.38 14.41 -23.46
C PRO A 658 5.89 14.56 -23.12
N ASN A 659 5.33 13.59 -22.40
CA ASN A 659 3.94 13.61 -21.94
C ASN A 659 3.87 13.44 -20.43
N VAL A 660 2.95 14.16 -19.79
CA VAL A 660 2.59 13.96 -18.39
C VAL A 660 1.08 13.86 -18.31
N GLN A 661 0.59 12.92 -17.51
CA GLN A 661 -0.85 12.75 -17.32
C GLN A 661 -1.34 13.66 -16.20
N GLY A 662 -2.31 14.52 -16.51
CA GLY A 662 -2.95 15.39 -15.54
C GLY A 662 -3.96 14.64 -14.65
N ALA A 663 -4.45 15.31 -13.62
CA ALA A 663 -5.52 14.85 -12.74
C ALA A 663 -6.56 15.97 -12.54
N GLY A 664 -7.67 15.66 -11.88
CA GLY A 664 -8.72 16.65 -11.65
C GLY A 664 -9.27 17.19 -12.98
N ASN A 665 -9.19 18.50 -13.15
CA ASN A 665 -9.67 19.22 -14.32
C ASN A 665 -8.55 19.52 -15.33
N VAL A 666 -7.48 18.72 -15.30
CA VAL A 666 -6.35 18.83 -16.22
C VAL A 666 -6.18 17.51 -16.97
N GLY A 667 -6.29 17.56 -18.30
CA GLY A 667 -6.06 16.42 -19.20
C GLY A 667 -4.56 16.12 -19.40
N SER A 668 -4.21 15.16 -20.26
CA SER A 668 -2.80 14.90 -20.60
C SER A 668 -2.14 16.13 -21.24
N LEU A 669 -0.83 16.30 -21.06
CA LEU A 669 -0.08 17.36 -21.72
C LEU A 669 -0.21 17.29 -23.25
N HIS A 670 -0.17 16.10 -23.85
CA HIS A 670 -0.39 15.90 -25.28
C HIS A 670 -1.76 16.42 -25.76
N LYS A 671 -2.85 16.08 -25.05
CA LYS A 671 -4.18 16.62 -25.39
C LYS A 671 -4.22 18.14 -25.25
N ALA A 672 -3.64 18.68 -24.18
CA ALA A 672 -3.59 20.13 -23.98
C ALA A 672 -2.79 20.84 -25.09
N ILE A 673 -1.70 20.23 -25.58
CA ILE A 673 -0.95 20.72 -26.75
C ILE A 673 -1.84 20.74 -27.99
N MET A 674 -2.60 19.66 -28.22
CA MET A 674 -3.50 19.56 -29.37
C MET A 674 -4.70 20.53 -29.28
N GLN A 675 -5.13 20.88 -28.07
CA GLN A 675 -6.21 21.84 -27.82
C GLN A 675 -5.73 23.30 -27.82
N ASP A 676 -4.44 23.57 -27.62
CA ASP A 676 -3.88 24.92 -27.67
C ASP A 676 -3.70 25.41 -29.11
N GLU A 677 -4.76 26.02 -29.66
CA GLU A 677 -4.77 26.59 -31.01
C GLU A 677 -3.66 27.62 -31.26
N SER A 678 -3.10 28.23 -30.20
CA SER A 678 -2.00 29.20 -30.34
C SER A 678 -0.64 28.56 -30.65
N GLY A 679 -0.49 27.25 -30.36
CA GLY A 679 0.79 26.54 -30.44
C GLY A 679 1.83 26.93 -29.37
N SER A 680 1.47 27.79 -28.40
CA SER A 680 2.40 28.30 -27.39
C SER A 680 2.87 27.21 -26.44
N LEU A 681 1.97 26.33 -25.97
CA LEU A 681 2.30 25.21 -25.08
C LEU A 681 3.27 24.25 -25.75
N ARG A 682 3.05 23.92 -27.03
CA ARG A 682 3.99 23.15 -27.84
C ARG A 682 5.35 23.84 -27.92
N GLY A 683 5.37 25.16 -28.09
CA GLY A 683 6.60 25.96 -28.10
C GLY A 683 7.38 25.84 -26.80
N LEU A 684 6.72 25.95 -25.64
CA LEU A 684 7.33 25.80 -24.32
C LEU A 684 7.94 24.41 -24.11
N VAL A 685 7.23 23.35 -24.48
CA VAL A 685 7.74 21.98 -24.37
C VAL A 685 9.00 21.77 -25.23
N ASN A 686 9.04 22.33 -26.45
CA ASN A 686 10.26 22.26 -27.27
C ASN A 686 11.44 23.04 -26.68
N GLN A 687 11.17 24.20 -26.06
CA GLN A 687 12.19 24.98 -25.36
C GLN A 687 12.73 24.21 -24.15
N PHE A 688 11.85 23.57 -23.38
CA PHE A 688 12.23 22.74 -22.25
C PHE A 688 13.18 21.60 -22.65
N ILE A 689 12.91 20.92 -23.78
CA ILE A 689 13.77 19.84 -24.31
C ILE A 689 15.15 20.36 -24.74
N ALA A 690 15.22 21.59 -25.26
CA ALA A 690 16.46 22.18 -25.77
C ALA A 690 17.31 22.84 -24.69
N GLU A 691 16.70 23.31 -23.59
CA GLU A 691 17.37 24.03 -22.52
C GLU A 691 18.32 23.13 -21.73
N LYS A 692 19.52 23.63 -21.42
CA LYS A 692 20.57 22.91 -20.69
C LYS A 692 20.73 23.39 -19.25
N ASP A 693 20.41 24.66 -18.99
CA ASP A 693 20.45 25.26 -17.67
C ASP A 693 19.24 24.80 -16.84
N VAL A 694 19.51 24.26 -15.65
CA VAL A 694 18.47 23.67 -14.80
C VAL A 694 17.48 24.73 -14.32
N ALA A 695 17.97 25.88 -13.84
CA ALA A 695 17.11 26.94 -13.33
C ALA A 695 16.17 27.51 -14.41
N LYS A 696 16.67 27.68 -15.64
CA LYS A 696 15.81 28.07 -16.78
C LYS A 696 14.82 26.98 -17.17
N ARG A 697 15.23 25.71 -17.07
CA ARG A 697 14.34 24.58 -17.37
C ARG A 697 13.23 24.45 -16.34
N GLU A 698 13.51 24.69 -15.07
CA GLU A 698 12.50 24.77 -14.00
C GLU A 698 11.51 25.90 -14.24
N ALA A 699 11.99 27.10 -14.62
CA ALA A 699 11.11 28.21 -15.00
C ALA A 699 10.21 27.86 -16.20
N LEU A 700 10.76 27.19 -17.22
CA LEU A 700 9.97 26.69 -18.36
C LEU A 700 8.93 25.64 -17.91
N ALA A 701 9.24 24.79 -16.94
CA ALA A 701 8.28 23.84 -16.38
C ALA A 701 7.14 24.55 -15.62
N GLU A 702 7.42 25.62 -14.87
CA GLU A 702 6.36 26.44 -14.23
C GLU A 702 5.44 27.06 -15.29
N ASP A 703 6.01 27.59 -16.38
CA ASP A 703 5.24 28.16 -17.49
C ASP A 703 4.42 27.11 -18.24
N ILE A 704 4.99 25.92 -18.47
CA ILE A 704 4.27 24.76 -19.02
C ILE A 704 3.09 24.41 -18.11
N LEU A 705 3.31 24.29 -16.79
CA LEU A 705 2.28 23.90 -15.84
C LEU A 705 1.12 24.91 -15.80
N ALA A 706 1.42 26.21 -15.77
CA ALA A 706 0.40 27.26 -15.78
C ALA A 706 -0.39 27.31 -17.09
N ARG A 707 0.27 27.12 -18.25
CA ARG A 707 -0.40 27.10 -19.56
C ARG A 707 -1.19 25.81 -19.76
N TRP A 708 -0.67 24.67 -19.32
CA TRP A 708 -1.31 23.36 -19.36
C TRP A 708 -2.60 23.33 -18.53
N ALA A 709 -2.58 23.90 -17.32
CA ALA A 709 -3.78 24.04 -16.48
C ALA A 709 -4.75 25.14 -16.97
N GLY A 710 -4.40 25.90 -18.00
CA GLY A 710 -5.24 26.98 -18.54
C GLY A 710 -5.31 28.24 -17.67
N VAL A 711 -4.35 28.46 -16.77
CA VAL A 711 -4.35 29.54 -15.78
C VAL A 711 -3.28 30.61 -16.03
N GLY A 712 -2.62 30.58 -17.19
CA GLY A 712 -1.55 31.53 -17.53
C GLY A 712 -1.94 33.01 -17.51
N SER A 713 -3.24 33.34 -17.56
CA SER A 713 -3.75 34.72 -17.48
C SER A 713 -4.10 35.19 -16.05
N VAL A 714 -3.97 34.32 -15.04
CA VAL A 714 -4.25 34.69 -13.65
C VAL A 714 -3.14 35.61 -13.14
N ASP A 715 -3.53 36.76 -12.58
CA ASP A 715 -2.59 37.68 -11.91
C ASP A 715 -2.11 37.04 -10.60
N PRO A 716 -0.79 36.82 -10.41
CA PRO A 716 -0.21 36.25 -9.19
C PRO A 716 -0.63 36.93 -7.89
N LYS A 717 -1.03 38.21 -7.91
CA LYS A 717 -1.43 38.97 -6.72
C LYS A 717 -2.93 39.06 -6.49
N SER A 718 -3.75 38.50 -7.39
CA SER A 718 -5.21 38.63 -7.36
C SER A 718 -5.90 38.07 -6.11
N ARG A 719 -5.20 37.26 -5.30
CA ARG A 719 -5.70 36.65 -4.06
C ARG A 719 -4.88 37.03 -2.82
N GLY A 720 -4.15 38.14 -2.87
CA GLY A 720 -3.31 38.63 -1.76
C GLY A 720 -1.84 38.25 -1.91
N ASP A 721 -1.00 38.72 -1.00
CA ASP A 721 0.47 38.58 -1.08
C ASP A 721 1.02 37.32 -0.39
N ALA A 722 0.19 36.55 0.33
CA ALA A 722 0.64 35.40 1.10
C ALA A 722 1.05 34.19 0.24
N PHE A 723 0.48 34.03 -0.96
CA PHE A 723 0.81 32.95 -1.89
C PHE A 723 0.42 33.35 -3.32
N ASP A 724 1.19 32.91 -4.32
CA ASP A 724 0.95 33.21 -5.73
C ASP A 724 -0.40 32.63 -6.20
N ALA A 725 -1.33 33.51 -6.58
CA ALA A 725 -2.69 33.15 -6.98
C ALA A 725 -2.73 32.32 -8.28
N ARG A 726 -1.75 32.46 -9.17
CA ARG A 726 -1.63 31.63 -10.37
C ARG A 726 -1.18 30.22 -10.01
N LYS A 727 -0.25 30.07 -9.05
CA LYS A 727 0.14 28.76 -8.49
C LYS A 727 -1.02 28.09 -7.76
N LEU A 728 -1.82 28.87 -7.03
CA LEU A 728 -3.05 28.37 -6.40
C LEU A 728 -4.04 27.86 -7.46
N ALA A 729 -4.26 28.63 -8.52
CA ALA A 729 -5.15 28.24 -9.61
C ALA A 729 -4.70 26.95 -10.31
N VAL A 730 -3.40 26.68 -10.40
CA VAL A 730 -2.89 25.38 -10.87
C VAL A 730 -3.35 24.25 -9.96
N LEU A 731 -3.19 24.38 -8.63
CA LEU A 731 -3.62 23.36 -7.67
C LEU A 731 -5.14 23.13 -7.75
N GLU A 732 -5.92 24.21 -7.83
CA GLU A 732 -7.38 24.13 -7.95
C GLU A 732 -7.80 23.33 -9.19
N LYS A 733 -7.11 23.52 -10.32
CA LYS A 733 -7.34 22.76 -11.55
C LYS A 733 -6.92 21.31 -11.42
N PHE A 734 -5.72 21.02 -10.92
CA PHE A 734 -5.22 19.64 -10.77
C PHE A 734 -6.02 18.81 -9.76
N PHE A 735 -6.62 19.44 -8.75
CA PHE A 735 -7.43 18.75 -7.76
C PHE A 735 -8.94 18.85 -8.01
N GLY A 736 -9.36 19.63 -9.01
CA GLY A 736 -10.77 19.86 -9.34
C GLY A 736 -11.58 20.47 -8.17
N ALA A 737 -10.90 21.24 -7.31
CA ALA A 737 -11.47 21.83 -6.10
C ALA A 737 -11.02 23.29 -5.96
N GLU A 738 -11.97 24.20 -5.74
CA GLU A 738 -11.67 25.63 -5.54
C GLU A 738 -11.26 25.93 -4.09
N PHE A 739 -10.20 26.73 -3.93
CA PHE A 739 -9.78 27.24 -2.64
C PHE A 739 -10.67 28.42 -2.24
N GLN A 740 -11.33 28.33 -1.09
CA GLN A 740 -12.23 29.38 -0.61
C GLN A 740 -11.46 30.54 0.02
N GLY A 741 -11.68 31.75 -0.47
CA GLY A 741 -11.07 32.97 0.07
C GLY A 741 -9.59 33.17 -0.31
N SER A 742 -8.87 33.99 0.44
CA SER A 742 -7.46 34.31 0.16
C SER A 742 -6.52 33.47 1.05
N PRO A 743 -5.39 32.98 0.51
CA PRO A 743 -4.34 32.38 1.32
C PRO A 743 -3.90 33.31 2.46
N ASN A 744 -3.57 32.73 3.60
CA ASN A 744 -3.12 33.43 4.80
C ASN A 744 -1.85 32.78 5.37
N ALA A 745 -1.32 33.30 6.47
CA ALA A 745 -0.08 32.81 7.06
C ALA A 745 -0.09 31.31 7.42
N ASN A 746 -1.26 30.72 7.72
CA ASN A 746 -1.38 29.31 8.09
C ASN A 746 -1.54 28.41 6.85
N SER A 747 -2.27 28.86 5.83
CA SER A 747 -2.49 28.07 4.62
C SER A 747 -1.34 28.17 3.61
N ALA A 748 -0.60 29.28 3.58
CA ALA A 748 0.48 29.51 2.62
C ALA A 748 1.60 28.45 2.67
N PRO A 749 2.11 27.99 3.83
CA PRO A 749 3.12 26.93 3.89
C PRO A 749 2.63 25.59 3.32
N LEU A 750 1.37 25.22 3.61
CA LEU A 750 0.75 24.00 3.08
C LEU A 750 0.54 24.08 1.57
N LEU A 751 0.09 25.23 1.06
CA LEU A 751 -0.07 25.48 -0.38
C LEU A 751 1.29 25.45 -1.11
N LYS A 752 2.34 26.03 -0.51
CA LYS A 752 3.72 25.94 -1.02
C LYS A 752 4.17 24.48 -1.12
N SER A 753 4.01 23.71 -0.04
CA SER A 753 4.35 22.28 -0.03
C SER A 753 3.58 21.47 -1.09
N SER A 754 2.27 21.70 -1.20
CA SER A 754 1.42 21.05 -2.21
C SER A 754 1.87 21.40 -3.64
N TYR A 755 2.13 22.68 -3.93
CA TYR A 755 2.61 23.11 -5.24
C TYR A 755 4.00 22.56 -5.58
N THR A 756 4.95 22.62 -4.65
CA THR A 756 6.31 22.10 -4.88
C THR A 756 6.28 20.61 -5.22
N LYS A 757 5.46 19.81 -4.52
CA LYS A 757 5.31 18.39 -4.83
C LYS A 757 4.67 18.15 -6.20
N LEU A 758 3.64 18.93 -6.57
CA LEU A 758 3.03 18.84 -7.90
C LEU A 758 4.05 19.19 -8.99
N PHE A 759 4.81 20.26 -8.78
CA PHE A 759 5.87 20.69 -9.67
C PHE A 759 6.91 19.58 -9.85
N GLU A 760 7.37 18.95 -8.77
CA GLU A 760 8.37 17.88 -8.81
C GLU A 760 7.91 16.69 -9.65
N VAL A 761 6.65 16.25 -9.48
CA VAL A 761 6.05 15.18 -10.29
C VAL A 761 6.13 15.51 -11.78
N VAL A 762 5.75 16.74 -12.15
CA VAL A 762 5.71 17.16 -13.56
C VAL A 762 7.12 17.36 -14.12
N TYR A 763 8.00 18.04 -13.38
CA TYR A 763 9.37 18.32 -13.80
C TYR A 763 10.16 17.03 -14.04
N VAL A 764 10.17 16.12 -13.06
CA VAL A 764 10.90 14.84 -13.18
C VAL A 764 10.35 13.99 -14.32
N SER A 765 9.03 13.98 -14.50
CA SER A 765 8.39 13.25 -15.61
C SER A 765 8.84 13.79 -16.97
N LEU A 766 8.89 15.12 -17.14
CA LEU A 766 9.32 15.76 -18.39
C LEU A 766 10.82 15.55 -18.65
N VAL A 767 11.69 15.80 -17.66
CA VAL A 767 13.14 15.73 -17.85
C VAL A 767 13.63 14.30 -18.10
N SER A 768 12.95 13.30 -17.51
CA SER A 768 13.21 11.88 -17.73
C SER A 768 12.86 11.40 -19.14
N GLN A 769 11.96 12.11 -19.82
CA GLN A 769 11.58 11.86 -21.21
C GLN A 769 12.38 12.73 -22.21
N ALA A 770 13.11 13.72 -21.72
CA ALA A 770 13.90 14.66 -22.50
C ALA A 770 15.41 14.45 -22.27
N GLN A 771 16.05 15.21 -21.38
CA GLN A 771 17.50 15.22 -21.22
C GLN A 771 18.04 13.96 -20.54
N LEU A 772 17.33 13.43 -19.56
CA LEU A 772 17.78 12.25 -18.82
C LEU A 772 17.40 10.94 -19.51
N LYS A 773 16.66 11.04 -20.63
CA LYS A 773 16.15 9.93 -21.44
C LYS A 773 17.19 8.80 -21.40
N ASP A 774 18.30 8.92 -22.12
CA ASP A 774 19.23 7.81 -22.34
C ASP A 774 19.84 7.23 -21.06
N ILE A 775 20.14 8.07 -20.07
CA ILE A 775 20.73 7.64 -18.80
C ILE A 775 19.71 6.86 -17.97
N VAL A 776 18.48 7.35 -17.86
CA VAL A 776 17.39 6.64 -17.17
C VAL A 776 17.12 5.30 -17.85
N ASN A 777 17.26 5.18 -19.18
CA ASN A 777 17.14 3.88 -19.87
C ASN A 777 18.29 2.92 -19.56
N SER A 778 19.45 3.43 -19.13
CA SER A 778 20.64 2.63 -18.87
C SER A 778 20.67 2.00 -17.48
N VAL A 779 19.71 2.31 -16.60
CA VAL A 779 19.65 1.82 -15.21
C VAL A 779 19.10 0.37 -15.13
N THR A 780 19.44 -0.46 -16.12
CA THR A 780 19.12 -1.89 -16.12
C THR A 780 20.33 -2.72 -16.55
N ASP A 781 20.49 -3.88 -15.93
CA ASP A 781 21.40 -4.90 -16.39
C ASP A 781 20.80 -5.73 -17.54
N ASP A 782 21.55 -6.70 -18.06
CA ASP A 782 21.11 -7.52 -19.19
C ASP A 782 19.99 -8.52 -18.81
N ASN A 783 19.68 -8.66 -17.52
CA ASN A 783 18.58 -9.46 -16.98
C ASN A 783 17.33 -8.62 -16.66
N ASN A 784 17.32 -7.32 -17.00
CA ASN A 784 16.31 -6.35 -16.60
C ASN A 784 16.20 -6.17 -15.07
N GLU A 785 17.32 -6.23 -14.34
CA GLU A 785 17.39 -5.81 -12.93
C GLU A 785 17.95 -4.38 -12.81
N VAL A 786 17.54 -3.64 -11.77
CA VAL A 786 18.03 -2.28 -11.52
C VAL A 786 19.53 -2.30 -11.30
N SER A 787 20.28 -1.54 -12.10
CA SER A 787 21.74 -1.42 -11.96
C SER A 787 22.22 -0.07 -12.49
N PHE A 788 23.10 0.60 -11.74
CA PHE A 788 23.62 1.92 -12.11
C PHE A 788 24.94 1.88 -12.88
N GLU A 789 25.49 0.72 -13.24
CA GLU A 789 26.83 0.63 -13.85
C GLU A 789 26.96 1.38 -15.18
N LYS A 790 26.00 1.19 -16.10
CA LYS A 790 25.98 1.91 -17.40
C LYS A 790 25.72 3.41 -17.20
N ALA A 791 24.85 3.77 -16.26
CA ALA A 791 24.55 5.17 -15.93
C ALA A 791 25.79 5.91 -15.36
N LYS A 792 26.54 5.27 -14.44
CA LYS A 792 27.79 5.80 -13.89
C LYS A 792 28.79 6.14 -15.00
N GLN A 793 28.97 5.24 -15.96
CA GLN A 793 29.89 5.47 -17.09
C GLN A 793 29.47 6.70 -17.91
N ILE A 794 28.18 6.84 -18.23
CA ILE A 794 27.69 7.99 -19.00
C ILE A 794 27.90 9.31 -18.25
N ILE A 795 27.64 9.32 -16.94
CA ILE A 795 27.79 10.51 -16.09
C ILE A 795 29.28 10.86 -15.91
N ASP A 796 30.14 9.88 -15.63
CA ASP A 796 31.59 10.09 -15.50
C ASP A 796 32.21 10.62 -16.80
N ASP A 797 31.77 10.09 -17.94
CA ASP A 797 32.19 10.59 -19.26
C ASP A 797 31.69 12.01 -19.51
N ALA A 798 30.53 12.39 -18.98
CA ALA A 798 30.00 13.75 -19.06
C ALA A 798 30.81 14.71 -18.17
N ILE A 799 31.07 14.35 -16.90
CA ILE A 799 31.90 15.11 -15.96
C ILE A 799 33.31 15.32 -16.52
N SER A 800 33.89 14.30 -17.14
CA SER A 800 35.24 14.37 -17.73
C SER A 800 35.30 15.28 -18.95
N ARG A 801 34.20 15.42 -19.70
CA ARG A 801 34.11 16.30 -20.88
C ARG A 801 33.84 17.75 -20.50
N ASP A 802 32.95 17.96 -19.54
CA ASP A 802 32.54 19.26 -19.02
C ASP A 802 32.09 19.06 -17.57
N SER A 803 32.90 19.51 -16.62
CA SER A 803 32.66 19.26 -15.21
C SER A 803 31.37 19.90 -14.73
N VAL A 804 31.03 21.10 -15.21
CA VAL A 804 29.83 21.83 -14.78
C VAL A 804 28.58 21.15 -15.34
N ALA A 805 28.56 20.86 -16.64
CA ALA A 805 27.43 20.20 -17.27
C ALA A 805 27.26 18.75 -16.78
N GLY A 806 28.36 18.03 -16.54
CA GLY A 806 28.34 16.66 -16.02
C GLY A 806 27.87 16.56 -14.58
N VAL A 807 28.26 17.52 -13.72
CA VAL A 807 27.76 17.61 -12.34
C VAL A 807 26.27 17.95 -12.31
N SER A 808 25.82 18.89 -13.15
CA SER A 808 24.40 19.18 -13.30
C SER A 808 23.60 17.95 -13.76
N LEU A 809 24.17 17.15 -14.66
CA LEU A 809 23.58 15.89 -15.13
C LEU A 809 23.49 14.83 -14.01
N LEU A 810 24.52 14.73 -13.15
CA LEU A 810 24.49 13.88 -11.95
C LEU A 810 23.35 14.30 -11.01
N SER A 811 23.24 15.60 -10.72
CA SER A 811 22.19 16.13 -9.85
C SER A 811 20.79 15.79 -10.37
N GLU A 812 20.52 16.08 -11.65
CA GLU A 812 19.22 15.81 -12.28
C GLU A 812 18.92 14.31 -12.34
N PHE A 813 19.92 13.47 -12.62
CA PHE A 813 19.77 12.02 -12.60
C PHE A 813 19.39 11.52 -11.20
N VAL A 814 20.09 12.00 -10.17
CA VAL A 814 19.85 11.60 -8.79
C VAL A 814 18.48 12.07 -8.30
N ARG A 815 18.09 13.31 -8.64
CA ARG A 815 16.74 13.86 -8.39
C ARG A 815 15.67 12.91 -8.94
N ALA A 816 15.81 12.49 -10.20
CA ALA A 816 14.90 11.53 -10.82
C ALA A 816 14.89 10.17 -10.09
N MET A 817 16.06 9.63 -9.70
CA MET A 817 16.12 8.35 -8.99
C MET A 817 15.49 8.41 -7.60
N LYS A 818 15.69 9.51 -6.85
CA LYS A 818 15.02 9.74 -5.57
C LYS A 818 13.51 9.81 -5.74
N TYR A 819 13.03 10.55 -6.74
CA TYR A 819 11.61 10.63 -7.10
C TYR A 819 11.02 9.25 -7.43
N TYR A 820 11.78 8.39 -8.12
CA TYR A 820 11.40 7.00 -8.38
C TYR A 820 11.47 6.07 -7.14
N GLY A 821 11.75 6.61 -5.96
CA GLY A 821 11.77 5.87 -4.69
C GLY A 821 13.02 5.02 -4.50
N LEU A 822 14.10 5.30 -5.24
CA LEU A 822 15.36 4.55 -5.15
C LEU A 822 16.31 5.05 -4.05
N LYS A 823 16.00 6.18 -3.37
CA LYS A 823 16.86 6.77 -2.34
C LYS A 823 17.38 5.76 -1.29
N SER A 824 16.52 4.82 -0.88
CA SER A 824 16.84 3.81 0.15
C SER A 824 17.22 2.44 -0.43
N SER A 825 17.42 2.33 -1.75
CA SER A 825 17.82 1.07 -2.40
C SER A 825 19.31 0.78 -2.19
N GLU A 826 19.68 -0.50 -2.11
CA GLU A 826 21.09 -0.92 -2.02
C GLU A 826 21.90 -0.40 -3.22
N GLU A 827 21.29 -0.42 -4.39
CA GLU A 827 21.89 0.07 -5.63
C GLU A 827 22.20 1.57 -5.54
N PHE A 828 21.30 2.36 -4.95
CA PHE A 828 21.50 3.80 -4.79
C PHE A 828 22.54 4.11 -3.71
N ILE A 829 22.60 3.32 -2.64
CA ILE A 829 23.68 3.40 -1.65
C ILE A 829 25.03 3.15 -2.34
N VAL A 830 25.12 2.13 -3.20
CA VAL A 830 26.34 1.85 -3.98
C VAL A 830 26.68 3.02 -4.93
N LEU A 831 25.69 3.61 -5.59
CA LEU A 831 25.87 4.81 -6.42
C LEU A 831 26.42 5.98 -5.59
N ARG A 832 25.82 6.24 -4.43
CA ARG A 832 26.25 7.30 -3.51
C ARG A 832 27.68 7.05 -3.04
N SER A 833 27.99 5.88 -2.48
CA SER A 833 29.33 5.51 -2.01
C SER A 833 30.40 5.65 -3.09
N TYR A 834 30.06 5.34 -4.35
CA TYR A 834 30.96 5.52 -5.49
C TYR A 834 31.38 6.97 -5.70
N TYR A 835 30.43 7.91 -5.66
CA TYR A 835 30.70 9.34 -5.86
C TYR A 835 31.25 10.04 -4.61
N VAL A 836 30.82 9.62 -3.41
CA VAL A 836 31.42 10.04 -2.13
C VAL A 836 32.92 9.74 -2.11
N GLY A 837 33.32 8.57 -2.62
CA GLY A 837 34.73 8.21 -2.74
C GLY A 837 35.54 9.08 -3.73
N LYS A 838 34.88 9.91 -4.54
CA LYS A 838 35.53 10.82 -5.50
C LYS A 838 35.62 12.26 -4.98
N SER A 839 34.57 12.78 -4.35
CA SER A 839 34.51 14.16 -3.86
C SER A 839 33.40 14.33 -2.81
N ALA A 840 33.68 15.12 -1.76
CA ALA A 840 32.66 15.58 -0.80
C ALA A 840 31.56 16.39 -1.49
N GLU A 841 31.92 17.18 -2.52
CA GLU A 841 30.97 17.95 -3.34
C GLU A 841 29.90 17.05 -3.97
N TYR A 842 30.30 15.88 -4.50
CA TYR A 842 29.36 14.96 -5.12
C TYR A 842 28.43 14.30 -4.10
N SER A 843 28.88 14.10 -2.85
CA SER A 843 28.01 13.65 -1.77
C SER A 843 26.85 14.61 -1.59
N ARG A 844 27.15 15.90 -1.41
CA ARG A 844 26.14 16.95 -1.21
C ARG A 844 25.20 17.05 -2.39
N ILE A 845 25.73 17.03 -3.62
CA ILE A 845 24.91 17.03 -4.84
C ILE A 845 23.94 15.84 -4.85
N ILE A 846 24.42 14.65 -4.48
CA ILE A 846 23.56 13.46 -4.43
C ILE A 846 22.53 13.58 -3.32
N ASP A 847 22.90 14.07 -2.15
CA ASP A 847 22.05 14.12 -0.96
C ASP A 847 20.95 15.18 -1.08
N PHE A 848 21.22 16.29 -1.75
CA PHE A 848 20.29 17.41 -1.94
C PHE A 848 19.74 17.57 -3.36
N ALA A 849 20.10 16.70 -4.31
CA ALA A 849 19.48 16.70 -5.63
C ALA A 849 17.94 16.74 -5.56
N GLY A 850 17.36 17.77 -6.18
CA GLY A 850 15.92 18.04 -6.20
C GLY A 850 15.43 19.04 -5.15
N GLU A 851 16.26 19.39 -4.18
CA GLU A 851 15.93 20.37 -3.15
C GLU A 851 16.34 21.78 -3.59
N GLN A 852 15.60 22.79 -3.15
CA GLN A 852 15.97 24.19 -3.33
C GLN A 852 17.02 24.56 -2.28
N VAL A 853 18.29 24.38 -2.63
CA VAL A 853 19.44 24.64 -1.76
C VAL A 853 20.08 25.99 -2.08
N LEU A 854 20.32 26.78 -1.04
CA LEU A 854 21.25 27.90 -1.09
C LEU A 854 22.65 27.38 -0.72
N LEU A 855 23.52 27.28 -1.72
CA LEU A 855 24.91 26.84 -1.54
C LEU A 855 25.81 28.04 -1.21
N GLY A 856 26.58 27.91 -0.14
CA GLY A 856 27.74 28.73 0.19
C GLY A 856 28.95 28.40 -0.66
N THR A 857 30.07 29.00 -0.29
CA THR A 857 31.36 28.89 -0.96
C THR A 857 32.39 28.35 0.02
N ALA A 858 33.63 28.11 -0.45
CA ALA A 858 34.72 27.73 0.43
C ALA A 858 35.28 28.90 1.29
N SER A 859 34.51 29.99 1.47
CA SER A 859 34.86 31.18 2.24
C SER A 859 33.78 31.45 3.27
N GLY A 860 34.12 32.12 4.37
CA GLY A 860 33.10 32.51 5.36
C GLY A 860 32.02 33.41 4.76
N ASP A 861 30.81 32.88 4.67
CA ASP A 861 29.64 33.45 4.03
C ASP A 861 28.57 33.89 5.05
N SER A 862 27.65 34.75 4.61
CA SER A 862 26.49 35.16 5.39
C SER A 862 25.24 34.95 4.54
N LEU A 863 24.49 33.90 4.84
CA LEU A 863 23.41 33.37 4.01
C LEU A 863 22.09 33.32 4.79
N SER A 864 20.99 33.56 4.07
CA SER A 864 19.63 33.40 4.59
C SER A 864 18.77 32.77 3.50
N VAL A 865 17.91 31.81 3.87
CA VAL A 865 17.03 31.11 2.91
C VAL A 865 16.05 32.05 2.19
N GLY A 866 15.73 33.19 2.81
CA GLY A 866 14.71 34.11 2.32
C GLY A 866 13.36 33.42 2.13
N SER A 867 12.66 33.71 1.03
CA SER A 867 11.36 33.06 0.71
C SER A 867 11.48 31.87 -0.25
N GLN A 868 12.66 31.69 -0.86
CA GLN A 868 12.87 30.81 -2.00
C GLN A 868 13.51 29.47 -1.61
N TYR A 869 14.37 29.44 -0.60
CA TYR A 869 15.07 28.23 -0.19
C TYR A 869 14.45 27.68 1.10
N THR A 870 14.71 26.41 1.39
CA THR A 870 14.41 25.77 2.69
C THR A 870 15.60 24.95 3.19
N LEU A 871 16.74 25.05 2.49
CA LEU A 871 17.98 24.37 2.83
C LEU A 871 19.15 25.31 2.53
N ILE A 872 20.06 25.47 3.50
CA ILE A 872 21.34 26.16 3.32
C ILE A 872 22.47 25.19 3.63
N ASP A 873 23.49 25.20 2.78
CA ASP A 873 24.75 24.48 2.99
C ASP A 873 25.90 25.48 2.87
N GLY A 874 26.60 25.76 3.97
CA GLY A 874 27.72 26.72 4.03
C GLY A 874 28.97 26.26 3.27
N ASP A 875 29.07 24.97 2.98
CA ASP A 875 30.25 24.30 2.42
C ASP A 875 31.49 24.33 3.32
N SER A 876 32.40 25.28 3.13
CA SER A 876 33.63 25.34 3.92
C SER A 876 33.90 26.78 4.29
N GLY A 877 34.22 27.08 5.54
CA GLY A 877 34.33 28.47 5.95
C GLY A 877 33.90 28.64 7.39
N ASN A 878 33.84 29.88 7.84
CA ASN A 878 33.16 30.19 9.08
C ASN A 878 31.93 30.98 8.71
N ASP A 879 30.81 30.28 8.61
CA ASP A 879 29.60 30.75 7.97
C ASP A 879 28.57 31.23 8.99
N TRP A 880 27.74 32.17 8.58
CA TRP A 880 26.58 32.62 9.33
C TRP A 880 25.33 32.29 8.52
N LEU A 881 24.56 31.30 8.96
CA LEU A 881 23.41 30.75 8.24
C LEU A 881 22.11 31.06 8.99
N ARG A 882 21.06 31.44 8.27
CA ARG A 882 19.75 31.80 8.84
C ARG A 882 18.54 31.21 8.08
N GLY A 883 17.71 30.42 8.77
CA GLY A 883 16.48 29.79 8.26
C GLY A 883 15.24 30.70 8.22
N ASP A 884 15.23 31.79 8.99
CA ASP A 884 14.09 32.72 9.03
C ASP A 884 12.77 32.10 9.54
N ALA A 885 11.80 31.83 8.67
CA ALA A 885 10.50 31.29 9.07
C ALA A 885 10.05 30.24 8.06
N GLY A 886 9.76 29.04 8.53
CA GLY A 886 9.66 27.84 7.71
C GLY A 886 10.25 26.65 8.47
N ASN A 887 10.17 25.47 7.87
CA ASN A 887 10.92 24.33 8.37
C ASN A 887 12.16 24.24 7.48
N ASP A 888 13.31 24.60 8.03
CA ASP A 888 14.54 24.84 7.29
C ASP A 888 15.62 23.81 7.65
N THR A 889 16.49 23.49 6.70
CA THR A 889 17.64 22.60 6.92
C THR A 889 18.94 23.41 6.83
N LEU A 890 19.72 23.44 7.90
CA LEU A 890 20.97 24.21 7.99
C LEU A 890 22.16 23.26 8.15
N ILE A 891 23.13 23.40 7.25
CA ILE A 891 24.37 22.62 7.24
C ILE A 891 25.51 23.63 7.22
N GLY A 892 26.27 23.72 8.31
CA GLY A 892 27.45 24.59 8.36
C GLY A 892 28.49 24.14 7.34
N GLY A 893 28.81 22.84 7.38
CA GLY A 893 29.88 22.27 6.57
C GLY A 893 31.16 22.25 7.38
N THR A 894 32.32 22.44 6.74
CA THR A 894 33.59 22.45 7.49
C THR A 894 34.00 23.85 7.92
N GLY A 895 34.25 24.03 9.22
CA GLY A 895 34.85 25.22 9.80
C GLY A 895 34.20 25.57 11.13
N ASN A 896 33.89 26.83 11.39
CA ASN A 896 33.25 27.20 12.65
C ASN A 896 32.05 28.08 12.36
N ASP A 897 30.87 27.47 12.39
CA ASP A 897 29.67 28.06 11.81
C ASP A 897 28.68 28.52 12.88
N ALA A 898 27.81 29.46 12.50
CA ALA A 898 26.76 30.00 13.34
C ALA A 898 25.41 29.85 12.64
N LEU A 899 24.59 28.93 13.14
CA LEU A 899 23.35 28.46 12.53
C LEU A 899 22.15 28.99 13.34
N HIS A 900 21.24 29.72 12.68
CA HIS A 900 20.06 30.31 13.29
C HIS A 900 18.81 29.83 12.57
N GLY A 901 18.07 28.87 13.13
CA GLY A 901 16.89 28.26 12.52
C GLY A 901 15.77 29.28 12.33
N GLY A 902 15.26 29.77 13.44
CA GLY A 902 14.23 30.81 13.44
C GLY A 902 12.90 30.22 13.86
N LYS A 903 11.85 30.37 13.04
CA LYS A 903 10.51 29.86 13.37
C LYS A 903 10.12 28.68 12.49
N GLY A 904 9.78 27.55 13.10
CA GLY A 904 9.27 26.34 12.45
C GLY A 904 10.07 25.14 12.90
N ASP A 905 9.80 23.95 12.36
CA ASP A 905 10.55 22.75 12.78
C ASP A 905 11.81 22.60 11.93
N ASP A 906 12.95 23.04 12.46
CA ASP A 906 14.23 23.14 11.78
C ASP A 906 15.12 21.90 11.97
N LEU A 907 16.02 21.66 11.01
CA LEU A 907 16.95 20.54 10.98
C LEU A 907 18.40 21.03 10.81
N TYR A 908 19.24 20.73 11.80
CA TYR A 908 20.68 20.97 11.75
C TYR A 908 21.42 19.68 11.47
N ILE A 909 22.38 19.69 10.53
CA ILE A 909 23.21 18.51 10.25
C ILE A 909 24.65 18.79 10.67
N PHE A 910 25.20 17.94 11.52
CA PHE A 910 26.58 18.03 12.01
C PHE A 910 27.33 16.70 11.77
N ASN A 911 28.45 16.78 11.07
CA ASN A 911 29.29 15.64 10.71
C ASN A 911 30.67 15.72 11.37
N LYS A 912 31.41 14.62 11.30
CA LYS A 912 32.78 14.57 11.78
C LYS A 912 33.69 15.36 10.84
N GLY A 913 34.46 16.30 11.39
CA GLY A 913 35.29 17.26 10.67
C GLY A 913 34.61 18.60 10.39
N ASP A 914 33.35 18.79 10.82
CA ASP A 914 32.61 20.03 10.61
C ASP A 914 33.16 21.17 11.50
N GLY A 915 33.87 20.85 12.59
CA GLY A 915 34.58 21.82 13.42
C GLY A 915 33.77 22.32 14.61
N VAL A 916 33.71 23.63 14.85
CA VAL A 916 33.12 24.21 16.07
C VAL A 916 31.93 25.10 15.76
N ASP A 917 30.74 24.54 15.91
CA ASP A 917 29.50 25.18 15.47
C ASP A 917 28.64 25.67 16.63
N TYR A 918 27.82 26.68 16.33
CA TYR A 918 26.90 27.33 17.24
C TYR A 918 25.48 27.31 16.66
N ILE A 919 24.51 26.85 17.46
CA ILE A 919 23.09 26.86 17.11
C ILE A 919 22.36 27.86 18.03
N GLU A 920 21.50 28.69 17.43
CA GLU A 920 20.57 29.57 18.14
C GLU A 920 19.14 29.38 17.62
N GLU A 921 18.24 28.99 18.52
CA GLU A 921 16.84 28.71 18.20
C GLU A 921 15.86 29.81 18.64
N THR A 922 14.68 29.85 18.01
CA THR A 922 13.62 30.83 18.36
C THR A 922 12.24 30.24 18.64
N ASP A 923 11.72 29.28 17.85
CA ASP A 923 10.42 28.61 18.06
C ASP A 923 10.27 27.41 17.10
N GLY A 924 9.91 26.21 17.58
CA GLY A 924 9.89 25.03 16.70
C GLY A 924 9.82 23.71 17.45
N VAL A 925 9.78 22.59 16.71
CA VAL A 925 10.21 21.26 17.19
C VAL A 925 11.44 20.84 16.40
N ASP A 926 12.59 21.29 16.86
CA ASP A 926 13.83 21.29 16.10
C ASP A 926 14.62 20.01 16.31
N THR A 927 15.50 19.70 15.35
CA THR A 927 16.32 18.49 15.36
C THR A 927 17.77 18.80 15.01
N LEU A 928 18.70 18.42 15.87
CA LEU A 928 20.10 18.27 15.53
C LEU A 928 20.36 16.81 15.12
N GLN A 929 20.84 16.60 13.91
CA GLN A 929 21.16 15.27 13.38
C GLN A 929 22.66 15.09 13.20
N PHE A 930 23.21 14.09 13.90
CA PHE A 930 24.59 13.66 13.68
C PHE A 930 24.71 12.76 12.44
N GLY A 931 25.73 13.02 11.63
CA GLY A 931 26.06 12.25 10.43
C GLY A 931 26.52 10.81 10.71
N GLU A 932 26.70 10.02 9.65
CA GLU A 932 27.18 8.63 9.77
C GLU A 932 28.56 8.56 10.45
N GLY A 933 28.76 7.57 11.32
CA GLY A 933 30.01 7.33 12.02
C GLY A 933 30.18 8.09 13.35
N ILE A 934 29.11 8.73 13.84
CA ILE A 934 29.00 9.31 15.18
C ILE A 934 27.90 8.56 15.92
N SER A 935 28.26 7.86 17.00
CA SER A 935 27.31 7.14 17.84
C SER A 935 26.97 7.92 19.12
N PRO A 936 25.85 7.62 19.80
CA PRO A 936 25.52 8.25 21.09
C PRO A 936 26.66 8.19 22.12
N GLU A 937 27.39 7.08 22.17
CA GLU A 937 28.52 6.88 23.08
C GLU A 937 29.77 7.69 22.72
N ASP A 938 29.87 8.23 21.50
CA ASP A 938 30.98 9.09 21.08
C ASP A 938 30.80 10.54 21.56
N ILE A 939 29.61 10.91 22.05
CA ILE A 939 29.31 12.28 22.46
C ILE A 939 29.64 12.49 23.95
N LEU A 940 30.32 13.59 24.23
CA LEU A 940 30.45 14.16 25.56
C LEU A 940 29.48 15.33 25.68
N VAL A 941 28.55 15.22 26.63
CA VAL A 941 27.55 16.25 26.93
C VAL A 941 28.10 17.17 28.02
N THR A 942 28.09 18.48 27.81
CA THR A 942 28.61 19.45 28.78
C THR A 942 27.72 20.68 28.82
N ARG A 943 27.37 21.14 30.02
CA ARG A 943 26.74 22.44 30.20
C ARG A 943 27.80 23.55 30.15
N THR A 944 27.58 24.56 29.33
CA THR A 944 28.43 25.76 29.30
C THR A 944 27.62 27.01 29.62
N THR A 945 28.20 27.92 30.39
CA THR A 945 27.52 29.16 30.80
C THR A 945 28.22 30.37 30.20
N VAL A 946 27.46 31.18 29.47
CA VAL A 946 27.96 32.44 28.89
C VAL A 946 27.19 33.60 29.50
N SER A 947 27.89 34.42 30.30
CA SER A 947 27.32 35.59 30.96
C SER A 947 27.58 36.87 30.17
N SER A 948 26.52 37.63 29.88
CA SER A 948 26.56 38.96 29.27
C SER A 948 25.72 39.94 30.09
N GLY A 949 26.40 40.78 30.89
CA GLY A 949 25.75 41.73 31.79
C GLY A 949 24.97 41.03 32.91
N TYR A 950 23.68 41.30 33.01
CA TYR A 950 22.78 40.66 33.99
C TYR A 950 22.16 39.36 33.48
N THR A 951 22.50 38.92 32.26
CA THR A 951 21.95 37.71 31.64
C THR A 951 23.01 36.64 31.54
N ALA A 952 22.69 35.41 31.97
CA ALA A 952 23.52 34.23 31.78
C ALA A 952 22.77 33.24 30.87
N ASN A 953 23.35 32.85 29.74
CA ASN A 953 22.79 31.80 28.89
C ASN A 953 23.35 30.44 29.34
N TYR A 954 22.47 29.45 29.52
CA TYR A 954 22.85 28.10 29.88
C TYR A 954 22.76 27.21 28.63
N ASN A 955 23.90 26.97 28.02
CA ASN A 955 24.04 26.31 26.74
C ASN A 955 24.34 24.81 26.94
N LEU A 956 23.99 24.02 25.93
CA LEU A 956 24.41 22.62 25.81
C LEU A 956 25.54 22.51 24.80
N GLU A 957 26.68 21.98 25.21
CA GLU A 957 27.79 21.64 24.33
C GLU A 957 27.82 20.11 24.14
N LEU A 958 27.89 19.68 22.88
CA LEU A 958 28.01 18.29 22.48
C LEU A 958 29.34 18.14 21.74
N SER A 959 30.32 17.50 22.37
CA SER A 959 31.67 17.32 21.80
C SER A 959 31.90 15.87 21.37
N ILE A 960 32.52 15.65 20.21
CA ILE A 960 32.84 14.30 19.73
C ILE A 960 34.18 13.84 20.32
N LYS A 961 34.16 12.76 21.12
CA LYS A 961 35.33 12.20 21.80
C LYS A 961 36.48 11.94 20.82
N GLY A 962 37.68 12.34 21.21
CA GLY A 962 38.90 12.13 20.41
C GLY A 962 39.04 13.06 19.20
N THR A 963 38.18 14.08 19.06
CA THR A 963 38.26 15.12 18.03
C THR A 963 38.21 16.52 18.65
N ASN A 964 38.32 17.57 17.83
CA ASN A 964 38.01 18.95 18.24
C ASN A 964 36.59 19.37 17.84
N ASP A 965 35.83 18.47 17.22
CA ASP A 965 34.51 18.79 16.66
C ASP A 965 33.50 18.90 17.80
N LYS A 966 32.73 19.99 17.81
CA LYS A 966 31.66 20.22 18.78
C LYS A 966 30.59 21.15 18.25
N VAL A 967 29.39 20.99 18.78
CA VAL A 967 28.26 21.90 18.54
C VAL A 967 27.74 22.44 19.86
N THR A 968 27.54 23.77 19.92
CA THR A 968 26.98 24.46 21.09
C THR A 968 25.60 24.99 20.79
N ILE A 969 24.60 24.49 21.50
CA ILE A 969 23.21 24.94 21.40
C ILE A 969 22.95 25.99 22.48
N THR A 970 22.64 27.20 22.05
CA THR A 970 22.45 28.36 22.93
C THR A 970 21.13 28.24 23.69
N ARG A 971 21.15 28.51 25.01
CA ARG A 971 19.95 28.49 25.89
C ARG A 971 19.15 27.19 25.93
N GLN A 972 19.72 26.06 25.49
CA GLN A 972 19.11 24.74 25.62
C GLN A 972 18.62 24.42 27.05
N LEU A 973 19.30 24.96 28.05
CA LEU A 973 19.01 24.78 29.48
C LEU A 973 18.47 26.06 30.12
N GLY A 974 17.93 26.97 29.29
CA GLY A 974 17.37 28.25 29.71
C GLY A 974 18.39 29.38 29.85
N TYR A 975 17.98 30.41 30.60
CA TYR A 975 18.81 31.57 30.88
C TYR A 975 18.52 32.15 32.27
N GLY A 976 19.51 32.77 32.88
CA GLY A 976 19.39 33.51 34.13
C GLY A 976 19.28 35.01 33.90
N ASP A 977 18.44 35.70 34.65
CA ASP A 977 18.46 37.15 34.79
C ASP A 977 18.36 37.58 36.26
N SER A 978 18.17 38.88 36.53
CA SER A 978 18.05 39.41 37.90
C SER A 978 16.90 38.81 38.72
N ALA A 979 15.94 38.12 38.09
CA ALA A 979 14.84 37.43 38.74
C ALA A 979 15.11 35.94 39.00
N GLY A 980 16.27 35.41 38.56
CA GLY A 980 16.64 34.00 38.68
C GLY A 980 16.75 33.28 37.33
N GLN A 981 16.91 31.96 37.38
CA GLN A 981 16.92 31.08 36.20
C GLN A 981 15.50 30.90 35.65
N LYS A 982 15.39 30.86 34.32
CA LYS A 982 14.15 30.68 33.56
C LYS A 982 14.38 29.69 32.44
N ASP A 983 13.38 28.85 32.21
CA ASP A 983 13.34 27.94 31.07
C ASP A 983 13.12 28.72 29.77
N ALA A 984 13.65 28.19 28.67
CA ALA A 984 13.44 28.71 27.32
C ALA A 984 12.98 27.59 26.37
N PRO A 985 11.81 26.97 26.61
CA PRO A 985 11.41 25.74 25.92
C PRO A 985 11.12 25.91 24.42
N GLY A 986 11.04 27.15 23.90
CA GLY A 986 10.96 27.40 22.45
C GLY A 986 12.30 27.84 21.84
N GLN A 987 13.38 27.86 22.62
CA GLN A 987 14.74 28.19 22.15
C GLN A 987 15.68 27.00 22.30
N ALA A 988 15.12 25.80 22.45
CA ALA A 988 15.84 24.55 22.59
C ALA A 988 15.76 23.78 21.27
N VAL A 989 16.69 22.86 21.08
CA VAL A 989 16.56 21.79 20.09
C VAL A 989 15.97 20.58 20.79
N GLU A 990 14.74 20.19 20.43
CA GLU A 990 13.98 19.17 21.18
C GLU A 990 14.51 17.75 20.95
N ARG A 991 15.18 17.51 19.82
CA ARG A 991 15.62 16.18 19.37
C ARG A 991 17.07 16.19 18.91
N ILE A 992 17.86 15.27 19.45
CA ILE A 992 19.18 14.94 18.90
C ILE A 992 19.10 13.54 18.29
N ALA A 993 19.27 13.44 16.98
CA ALA A 993 19.10 12.21 16.21
C ALA A 993 20.45 11.65 15.72
N PHE A 994 20.57 10.32 15.74
CA PHE A 994 21.75 9.59 15.28
C PHE A 994 21.41 8.68 14.09
N ALA A 995 22.43 8.31 13.32
CA ALA A 995 22.28 7.50 12.10
C ALA A 995 21.71 6.08 12.35
N ASP A 996 21.82 5.56 13.57
CA ASP A 996 21.25 4.26 13.99
C ASP A 996 19.76 4.34 14.35
N GLY A 997 19.17 5.54 14.32
CA GLY A 997 17.79 5.81 14.69
C GLY A 997 17.59 6.14 16.17
N THR A 998 18.66 6.19 16.99
CA THR A 998 18.60 6.68 18.37
C THR A 998 18.23 8.15 18.37
N ILE A 999 17.32 8.55 19.28
CA ILE A 999 16.89 9.94 19.47
C ILE A 999 17.03 10.27 20.96
N TRP A 1000 17.82 11.29 21.28
CA TRP A 1000 17.82 11.90 22.61
C TRP A 1000 16.76 12.99 22.65
N THR A 1001 15.89 12.90 23.65
CA THR A 1001 14.91 13.94 23.99
C THR A 1001 15.50 14.88 25.03
N GLN A 1002 14.79 15.98 25.31
CA GLN A 1002 15.13 16.86 26.44
C GLN A 1002 15.29 16.09 27.75
N ASP A 1003 14.43 15.12 28.04
CA ASP A 1003 14.54 14.26 29.24
C ASP A 1003 15.84 13.45 29.24
N THR A 1004 16.27 12.95 28.09
CA THR A 1004 17.52 12.18 27.97
C THR A 1004 18.73 13.06 28.24
N ILE A 1005 18.75 14.27 27.67
CA ILE A 1005 19.80 15.28 27.88
C ILE A 1005 19.83 15.69 29.35
N TYR A 1006 18.67 15.92 29.96
CA TYR A 1006 18.51 16.27 31.36
C TYR A 1006 19.12 15.20 32.27
N GLN A 1007 18.75 13.93 32.05
CA GLN A 1007 19.30 12.80 32.80
C GLN A 1007 20.83 12.67 32.65
N MET A 1008 21.39 12.91 31.46
CA MET A 1008 22.84 12.90 31.25
C MET A 1008 23.59 14.03 31.97
N LEU A 1009 22.93 15.17 32.23
CA LEU A 1009 23.52 16.28 32.97
C LEU A 1009 23.38 16.14 34.49
N HIS A 1010 22.37 15.41 34.95
CA HIS A 1010 22.09 15.17 36.37
C HIS A 1010 22.70 13.90 36.95
N ASN A 1011 22.99 12.90 36.12
CA ASN A 1011 23.79 11.73 36.52
C ASN A 1011 25.25 11.95 36.11
N ARG A 1012 26.11 12.31 37.07
CA ARG A 1012 27.52 12.65 36.82
C ARG A 1012 28.46 11.82 37.68
N THR A 1013 29.55 11.41 37.07
CA THR A 1013 30.66 10.73 37.72
C THR A 1013 31.90 11.62 37.67
N GLY A 1014 32.60 11.75 38.79
CA GLY A 1014 33.88 12.41 38.93
C GLY A 1014 35.02 11.65 38.25
N SER A 1015 36.23 11.97 38.64
CA SER A 1015 37.49 11.42 38.17
C SER A 1015 38.25 10.75 39.32
N ASP A 1016 39.43 10.19 39.07
CA ASP A 1016 40.25 9.59 40.15
C ASP A 1016 40.99 10.65 41.02
N GLY A 1017 40.55 11.90 41.02
CA GLY A 1017 41.12 12.98 41.84
C GLY A 1017 40.04 13.89 42.42
N GLY A 1018 40.41 14.76 43.35
CA GLY A 1018 39.42 15.60 44.05
C GLY A 1018 38.60 16.52 43.13
N ASP A 1019 37.30 16.27 43.08
CA ASP A 1019 36.31 16.89 42.21
C ASP A 1019 35.29 17.76 42.96
N THR A 1020 34.58 18.60 42.22
CA THR A 1020 33.47 19.40 42.75
C THR A 1020 32.26 19.29 41.82
N LEU A 1021 31.24 18.55 42.27
CA LEU A 1021 29.98 18.36 41.54
C LEU A 1021 28.86 19.10 42.28
N VAL A 1022 28.15 19.98 41.57
CA VAL A 1022 27.13 20.85 42.17
C VAL A 1022 25.90 20.87 41.27
N ALA A 1023 24.73 20.59 41.86
CA ALA A 1023 23.44 20.73 41.21
C ALA A 1023 23.26 22.18 40.73
N TYR A 1024 22.87 22.36 39.47
CA TYR A 1024 22.80 23.68 38.83
C TYR A 1024 21.37 24.19 38.62
N ASP A 1025 20.37 23.35 38.86
CA ASP A 1025 18.94 23.66 38.81
C ASP A 1025 18.22 22.93 39.96
N ASP A 1026 16.89 22.97 39.96
CA ASP A 1026 16.04 22.41 41.02
C ASP A 1026 15.75 20.90 40.83
N GLY A 1027 16.47 20.22 39.92
CA GLY A 1027 16.31 18.81 39.63
C GLY A 1027 17.06 17.89 40.59
N ALA A 1028 16.55 16.67 40.78
CA ALA A 1028 17.24 15.63 41.52
C ALA A 1028 18.52 15.18 40.78
N VAL A 1029 19.62 15.04 41.51
CA VAL A 1029 20.92 14.64 40.96
C VAL A 1029 21.39 13.29 41.49
N GLU A 1030 22.18 12.60 40.67
CA GLU A 1030 22.95 11.43 41.09
C GLU A 1030 24.43 11.69 40.81
N TYR A 1031 25.21 11.90 41.87
CA TYR A 1031 26.64 12.21 41.76
C TYR A 1031 27.50 11.13 42.39
N HIS A 1032 28.55 10.72 41.68
CA HIS A 1032 29.57 9.78 42.13
C HIS A 1032 30.94 10.45 42.11
N GLY A 1033 31.65 10.48 43.24
CA GLY A 1033 32.96 11.10 43.40
C GLY A 1033 34.10 10.29 42.75
N LEU A 1034 34.02 8.97 42.84
CA LEU A 1034 35.11 8.01 42.56
C LEU A 1034 36.28 8.07 43.56
N ASP A 1035 37.52 8.19 43.10
CA ASP A 1035 38.69 8.29 43.98
C ASP A 1035 39.04 9.77 44.17
N GLY A 1036 39.37 10.23 45.37
CA GLY A 1036 39.72 11.64 45.56
C GLY A 1036 39.24 12.18 46.90
N ASN A 1037 39.38 13.48 47.12
CA ASN A 1037 38.66 14.13 48.20
C ASN A 1037 37.68 15.07 47.52
N ASP A 1038 36.42 14.67 47.46
CA ASP A 1038 35.41 15.26 46.60
C ASP A 1038 34.50 16.21 47.36
N THR A 1039 33.84 17.10 46.62
CA THR A 1039 32.84 18.02 47.14
C THR A 1039 31.58 17.90 46.29
N LEU A 1040 30.56 17.23 46.84
CA LEU A 1040 29.30 16.95 46.15
C LEU A 1040 28.18 17.75 46.80
N HIS A 1041 27.50 18.57 46.00
CA HIS A 1041 26.36 19.36 46.43
C HIS A 1041 25.13 18.98 45.60
N GLY A 1042 24.12 18.43 46.28
CA GLY A 1042 22.75 18.37 45.84
C GLY A 1042 22.11 19.76 45.73
N GLY A 1043 20.80 19.79 45.58
CA GLY A 1043 19.99 20.96 45.35
C GLY A 1043 18.80 21.01 46.31
N ILE A 1044 17.60 21.18 45.75
CA ILE A 1044 16.36 21.28 46.54
C ILE A 1044 15.43 20.07 46.35
N ALA A 1045 15.89 19.08 45.59
CA ALA A 1045 15.17 17.87 45.26
C ALA A 1045 15.77 16.68 46.01
N ASP A 1046 15.14 15.52 45.95
CA ASP A 1046 15.63 14.31 46.63
C ASP A 1046 16.86 13.75 45.89
N ASP A 1047 18.05 14.03 46.40
CA ASP A 1047 19.32 13.75 45.71
C ASP A 1047 20.00 12.45 46.17
N LEU A 1048 20.88 11.93 45.32
CA LEU A 1048 21.66 10.72 45.59
C LEU A 1048 23.16 11.01 45.39
N LEU A 1049 23.91 11.03 46.49
CA LEU A 1049 25.32 11.45 46.50
C LEU A 1049 26.22 10.32 47.02
N TYR A 1050 27.19 9.93 46.20
CA TYR A 1050 28.23 8.94 46.51
C TYR A 1050 29.60 9.62 46.54
N GLY A 1051 30.24 9.72 47.71
CA GLY A 1051 31.62 10.19 47.84
C GLY A 1051 32.63 9.18 47.30
N ASP A 1052 32.30 7.89 47.39
CA ASP A 1052 33.10 6.74 46.95
C ASP A 1052 34.40 6.55 47.75
N SER A 1053 35.55 7.06 47.33
CA SER A 1053 36.85 6.76 47.94
C SER A 1053 37.67 8.01 48.21
N GLY A 1054 37.70 8.42 49.47
CA GLY A 1054 38.65 9.34 50.07
C GLY A 1054 37.98 10.15 51.15
N ASN A 1055 38.39 11.39 51.41
CA ASN A 1055 37.75 12.20 52.47
C ASN A 1055 36.87 13.25 51.82
N ASP A 1056 35.58 12.94 51.75
CA ASP A 1056 34.62 13.64 50.91
C ASP A 1056 33.74 14.59 51.73
N TRP A 1057 33.21 15.60 51.04
CA TRP A 1057 32.26 16.55 51.58
C TRP A 1057 30.97 16.48 50.76
N LEU A 1058 29.92 15.92 51.34
CA LEU A 1058 28.62 15.74 50.68
C LEU A 1058 27.59 16.65 51.33
N ARG A 1059 26.75 17.31 50.52
CA ARG A 1059 25.64 18.13 50.98
C ARG A 1059 24.39 17.90 50.15
N GLY A 1060 23.30 17.43 50.77
CA GLY A 1060 21.99 17.26 50.12
C GLY A 1060 21.24 18.57 49.91
N ASP A 1061 21.33 19.47 50.91
CA ASP A 1061 20.66 20.77 50.98
C ASP A 1061 19.18 20.70 51.41
N ALA A 1062 18.22 20.58 50.49
CA ALA A 1062 16.82 20.40 50.84
C ALA A 1062 16.22 19.28 49.98
N GLY A 1063 15.32 18.49 50.54
CA GLY A 1063 14.89 17.24 49.91
C GLY A 1063 15.13 16.08 50.85
N ASN A 1064 14.64 14.90 50.50
CA ASN A 1064 14.93 13.68 51.25
C ASN A 1064 16.15 13.02 50.61
N ASP A 1065 17.34 13.40 51.06
CA ASP A 1065 18.58 13.10 50.37
C ASP A 1065 19.19 11.78 50.82
N THR A 1066 19.82 11.04 49.90
CA THR A 1066 20.59 9.84 50.24
C THR A 1066 22.08 10.11 50.08
N LEU A 1067 22.82 10.10 51.20
CA LEU A 1067 24.24 10.40 51.26
C LEU A 1067 25.04 9.13 51.61
N ILE A 1068 25.98 8.76 50.76
CA ILE A 1068 26.91 7.65 50.95
C ILE A 1068 28.33 8.21 50.89
N GLY A 1069 29.00 8.31 52.03
CA GLY A 1069 30.40 8.78 52.08
C GLY A 1069 31.32 7.85 51.30
N GLY A 1070 31.27 6.56 51.60
CA GLY A 1070 32.16 5.57 50.99
C GLY A 1070 33.37 5.35 51.89
N THR A 1071 34.53 5.00 51.34
CA THR A 1071 35.73 4.74 52.15
C THR A 1071 36.53 6.01 52.40
N GLY A 1072 36.72 6.36 53.67
CA GLY A 1072 37.70 7.34 54.11
C GLY A 1072 37.23 8.07 55.36
N ASN A 1073 37.15 9.39 55.36
CA ASN A 1073 36.61 10.10 56.53
C ASN A 1073 35.77 11.28 56.03
N ASP A 1074 34.48 11.06 55.96
CA ASP A 1074 33.61 11.92 55.18
C ASP A 1074 32.82 12.89 56.05
N ALA A 1075 32.43 14.02 55.46
CA ALA A 1075 31.55 15.00 56.06
C ALA A 1075 30.22 15.01 55.29
N LEU A 1076 29.17 14.49 55.91
CA LEU A 1076 27.86 14.30 55.29
C LEU A 1076 26.88 15.32 55.88
N HIS A 1077 26.36 16.20 55.04
CA HIS A 1077 25.40 17.24 55.41
C HIS A 1077 24.07 16.98 54.70
N GLY A 1078 23.11 16.29 55.32
CA GLY A 1078 21.81 16.03 54.68
C GLY A 1078 21.08 17.34 54.40
N GLY A 1079 20.72 18.06 55.46
CA GLY A 1079 20.16 19.40 55.34
C GLY A 1079 18.72 19.41 55.83
N LYS A 1080 17.78 19.91 55.02
CA LYS A 1080 16.36 19.94 55.34
C LYS A 1080 15.61 18.84 54.58
N GLY A 1081 15.02 17.93 55.32
CA GLY A 1081 14.16 16.88 54.81
C GLY A 1081 14.37 15.64 55.65
N ASP A 1082 13.82 14.51 55.23
CA ASP A 1082 14.05 13.23 55.90
C ASP A 1082 15.17 12.49 55.16
N ASP A 1083 16.41 12.64 55.63
CA ASP A 1083 17.63 12.23 54.96
C ASP A 1083 18.07 10.80 55.34
N LEU A 1084 18.69 10.11 54.39
CA LEU A 1084 19.24 8.76 54.56
C LEU A 1084 20.76 8.76 54.41
N TYR A 1085 21.45 8.41 55.50
CA TYR A 1085 22.90 8.24 55.51
C TYR A 1085 23.25 6.75 55.52
N ILE A 1086 23.98 6.26 54.52
CA ILE A 1086 24.40 4.86 54.45
C ILE A 1086 25.84 4.73 54.92
N PHE A 1087 26.06 3.93 55.97
CA PHE A 1087 27.39 3.65 56.51
C PHE A 1087 27.71 2.16 56.42
N ASN A 1088 28.67 1.83 55.56
CA ASN A 1088 29.14 0.49 55.29
C ASN A 1088 30.40 0.14 56.10
N LYS A 1089 30.74 -1.16 56.07
CA LYS A 1089 31.94 -1.65 56.72
C LYS A 1089 33.17 -1.25 55.92
N GLY A 1090 34.10 -0.55 56.56
CA GLY A 1090 35.32 -0.03 55.95
C GLY A 1090 35.22 1.44 55.53
N ASP A 1091 34.09 2.09 55.82
CA ASP A 1091 33.85 3.49 55.44
C ASP A 1091 34.74 4.45 56.26
N GLY A 1092 35.29 4.01 57.39
CA GLY A 1092 36.23 4.80 58.18
C GLY A 1092 35.53 5.74 59.16
N VAL A 1093 35.98 7.00 59.28
CA VAL A 1093 35.48 7.92 60.33
C VAL A 1093 34.66 9.06 59.74
N ASP A 1094 33.37 8.82 59.60
CA ASP A 1094 32.44 9.80 59.02
C ASP A 1094 31.82 10.70 60.08
N ARG A 1095 31.50 11.92 59.67
CA ARG A 1095 30.79 12.90 60.48
C ARG A 1095 29.53 13.36 59.76
N ILE A 1096 28.39 13.18 60.42
CA ILE A 1096 27.08 13.61 59.94
C ILE A 1096 26.70 14.93 60.61
N TYR A 1097 26.28 15.89 59.80
CA TYR A 1097 25.80 17.21 60.17
C TYR A 1097 24.35 17.37 59.74
N ASP A 1098 23.45 17.04 60.65
CA ASP A 1098 22.01 17.05 60.38
C ASP A 1098 21.34 18.36 60.81
N MET A 1099 20.26 18.80 60.12
CA MET A 1099 19.55 20.03 60.45
C MET A 1099 18.06 20.10 60.03
N ASN A 1100 17.16 19.69 60.94
CA ASN A 1100 15.69 19.84 60.85
C ASN A 1100 14.93 18.82 59.95
N GLY A 1101 15.29 17.54 59.99
CA GLY A 1101 14.40 16.47 59.53
C GLY A 1101 13.38 16.02 60.57
N LEU A 1102 12.36 15.27 60.14
CA LEU A 1102 11.34 14.67 61.01
C LEU A 1102 11.54 13.15 61.16
N ALA A 1103 12.31 12.53 60.28
CA ALA A 1103 12.51 11.09 60.19
C ALA A 1103 13.86 10.67 59.60
N ASP A 1104 14.94 11.37 59.92
CA ASP A 1104 16.28 11.05 59.41
C ASP A 1104 16.72 9.62 59.80
N GLU A 1105 17.38 8.93 58.88
CA GLU A 1105 17.84 7.54 59.03
C GLU A 1105 19.35 7.41 58.82
N VAL A 1106 20.03 6.75 59.75
CA VAL A 1106 21.37 6.18 59.50
C VAL A 1106 21.25 4.68 59.33
N ARG A 1107 21.66 4.17 58.17
CA ARG A 1107 21.65 2.74 57.86
C ARG A 1107 23.04 2.14 58.04
N LEU A 1108 23.19 1.34 59.09
CA LEU A 1108 24.44 0.68 59.48
C LEU A 1108 24.53 -0.72 58.87
N LYS A 1109 25.48 -0.95 57.95
CA LYS A 1109 25.78 -2.29 57.40
C LYS A 1109 26.78 -3.06 58.27
N HIS A 1110 26.53 -3.05 59.58
CA HIS A 1110 27.30 -3.78 60.59
C HIS A 1110 26.40 -4.72 61.39
N LYS A 1111 27.01 -5.75 62.00
CA LYS A 1111 26.30 -6.60 62.95
C LYS A 1111 25.92 -5.75 64.17
N LEU A 1112 24.64 -5.79 64.54
CA LEU A 1112 24.09 -5.02 65.67
C LEU A 1112 24.91 -5.11 66.96
N GLN A 1113 25.39 -6.31 67.31
CA GLN A 1113 26.17 -6.54 68.52
C GLN A 1113 27.51 -5.78 68.54
N ASP A 1114 28.03 -5.41 67.37
CA ASP A 1114 29.29 -4.68 67.21
C ASP A 1114 29.06 -3.16 67.19
N VAL A 1115 27.82 -2.68 67.14
CA VAL A 1115 27.47 -1.24 67.07
C VAL A 1115 27.35 -0.66 68.47
N ILE A 1116 28.22 0.28 68.81
CA ILE A 1116 28.26 0.91 70.13
C ILE A 1116 27.98 2.40 70.03
N PHE A 1117 26.97 2.85 70.77
CA PHE A 1117 26.64 4.26 70.94
C PHE A 1117 27.37 4.83 72.17
N GLU A 1118 28.08 5.93 71.99
CA GLU A 1118 28.77 6.66 73.05
C GLU A 1118 28.49 8.16 72.93
N ARG A 1119 28.07 8.76 74.03
CA ARG A 1119 28.04 10.21 74.15
C ARG A 1119 29.45 10.75 74.32
N ARG A 1120 29.89 11.63 73.42
CA ARG A 1120 31.18 12.34 73.53
C ARG A 1120 30.97 13.84 73.44
N SER A 1121 31.01 14.51 74.59
CA SER A 1121 30.69 15.94 74.72
C SER A 1121 29.26 16.25 74.24
N ASP A 1122 29.13 16.98 73.13
CA ASP A 1122 27.85 17.36 72.51
C ASP A 1122 27.47 16.42 71.35
N ASP A 1123 28.34 15.48 70.97
CA ASP A 1123 28.18 14.58 69.82
C ASP A 1123 27.72 13.18 70.28
N LEU A 1124 27.03 12.47 69.39
CA LEU A 1124 26.81 11.03 69.49
C LEU A 1124 27.82 10.30 68.59
N VAL A 1125 28.64 9.43 69.17
CA VAL A 1125 29.61 8.62 68.44
C VAL A 1125 29.09 7.19 68.35
N VAL A 1126 28.91 6.70 67.14
CA VAL A 1126 28.59 5.30 66.84
C VAL A 1126 29.86 4.63 66.34
N TYR A 1127 30.40 3.65 67.06
CA TYR A 1127 31.66 3.01 66.67
C TYR A 1127 31.58 1.50 66.82
N MET A 1128 32.48 0.81 66.11
CA MET A 1128 32.55 -0.66 66.11
C MET A 1128 33.84 -1.13 66.80
N PRO A 1129 33.78 -1.72 68.01
CA PRO A 1129 34.96 -2.10 68.77
C PRO A 1129 35.87 -3.06 67.99
N GLY A 1130 37.13 -2.64 67.77
CA GLY A 1130 38.09 -3.40 66.97
C GLY A 1130 38.05 -3.12 65.47
N SER A 1131 37.15 -2.25 65.00
CA SER A 1131 37.24 -1.59 63.70
C SER A 1131 37.85 -0.19 63.84
N LEU A 1132 38.27 0.38 62.70
CA LEU A 1132 38.53 1.82 62.58
C LEU A 1132 37.25 2.60 62.24
N ASP A 1133 36.15 1.88 61.92
CA ASP A 1133 34.88 2.47 61.52
C ASP A 1133 34.17 3.17 62.69
N SER A 1134 33.76 4.42 62.46
CA SER A 1134 32.85 5.15 63.35
C SER A 1134 32.10 6.27 62.63
N VAL A 1135 30.84 6.48 63.00
CA VAL A 1135 30.04 7.63 62.58
C VAL A 1135 29.88 8.59 63.76
N VAL A 1136 30.17 9.87 63.55
CA VAL A 1136 29.95 10.93 64.54
C VAL A 1136 28.77 11.78 64.11
N ILE A 1137 27.70 11.80 64.90
CA ILE A 1137 26.60 12.74 64.70
C ILE A 1137 26.91 14.01 65.48
N ASP A 1138 27.18 15.08 64.75
CA ASP A 1138 27.58 16.37 65.31
C ASP A 1138 26.43 17.01 66.08
N SER A 1139 26.72 17.60 67.24
CA SER A 1139 25.76 18.41 67.98
C SER A 1139 24.46 17.71 68.43
N TRP A 1140 24.40 16.37 68.40
CA TRP A 1140 23.26 15.53 68.84
C TRP A 1140 22.62 15.98 70.16
N TYR A 1141 23.44 16.42 71.12
CA TYR A 1141 22.99 16.81 72.46
C TYR A 1141 22.66 18.30 72.62
N ARG A 1142 22.73 19.11 71.56
CA ARG A 1142 22.43 20.56 71.59
C ARG A 1142 20.97 20.91 71.37
N GLY A 1143 20.20 20.03 70.72
CA GLY A 1143 18.78 20.23 70.44
C GLY A 1143 18.23 19.10 69.58
N ASP A 1144 16.91 18.98 69.49
CA ASP A 1144 16.27 17.90 68.73
C ASP A 1144 16.51 18.03 67.21
N ASN A 1145 16.74 19.24 66.70
CA ASN A 1145 16.97 19.49 65.27
C ASN A 1145 18.30 18.94 64.71
N TYR A 1146 19.17 18.35 65.54
CA TYR A 1146 20.47 17.78 65.16
C TYR A 1146 20.52 16.26 65.36
N LYS A 1147 19.38 15.64 65.67
CA LYS A 1147 19.30 14.22 65.95
C LYS A 1147 18.89 13.50 64.68
N ILE A 1148 19.44 12.31 64.51
CA ILE A 1148 18.90 11.30 63.59
C ILE A 1148 17.79 10.55 64.33
N GLU A 1149 16.58 10.51 63.76
CA GLU A 1149 15.45 9.85 64.42
C GLU A 1149 15.64 8.35 64.59
N THR A 1150 16.22 7.71 63.57
CA THR A 1150 16.27 6.25 63.45
C THR A 1150 17.63 5.75 62.99
N PHE A 1151 18.14 4.71 63.65
CA PHE A 1151 19.27 3.93 63.15
C PHE A 1151 18.78 2.55 62.76
N THR A 1152 19.03 2.14 61.52
CA THR A 1152 18.58 0.87 60.97
C THR A 1152 19.78 -0.03 60.69
N SER A 1153 19.67 -1.29 61.05
CA SER A 1153 20.67 -2.31 60.78
C SER A 1153 20.43 -3.03 59.46
N GLU A 1154 21.43 -3.78 58.98
CA GLU A 1154 21.34 -4.54 57.72
C GLU A 1154 20.15 -5.51 57.67
N ASP A 1155 19.75 -6.12 58.79
CA ASP A 1155 18.62 -7.05 58.87
C ASP A 1155 17.26 -6.37 59.09
N GLY A 1156 17.22 -5.04 58.99
CA GLY A 1156 16.00 -4.23 59.08
C GLY A 1156 15.55 -3.93 60.51
N LYS A 1157 16.27 -4.37 61.54
CA LYS A 1157 15.99 -3.91 62.91
C LYS A 1157 16.37 -2.45 63.06
N PHE A 1158 15.61 -1.71 63.85
CA PHE A 1158 15.84 -0.28 64.06
C PHE A 1158 15.86 0.11 65.54
N ILE A 1159 16.59 1.17 65.87
CA ILE A 1159 16.61 1.81 67.19
C ILE A 1159 16.33 3.30 67.01
N THR A 1160 15.42 3.85 67.82
CA THR A 1160 15.08 5.28 67.77
C THR A 1160 15.97 6.10 68.68
N HIS A 1161 16.08 7.41 68.42
CA HIS A 1161 16.83 8.34 69.27
C HIS A 1161 16.45 8.28 70.76
N THR A 1162 15.18 7.98 71.09
CA THR A 1162 14.70 7.79 72.46
C THR A 1162 15.20 6.50 73.12
N GLN A 1163 15.38 5.43 72.34
CA GLN A 1163 15.90 4.15 72.80
C GLN A 1163 17.42 4.18 72.98
N ILE A 1164 18.14 4.93 72.15
CA ILE A 1164 19.61 5.06 72.21
C ILE A 1164 20.08 5.50 73.59
N GLU A 1165 19.45 6.52 74.20
CA GLU A 1165 19.83 6.98 75.55
C GLU A 1165 19.65 5.88 76.61
N SER A 1166 18.59 5.09 76.48
CA SER A 1166 18.34 3.97 77.39
C SER A 1166 19.38 2.85 77.20
N LEU A 1167 19.79 2.59 75.95
CA LEU A 1167 20.86 1.65 75.64
C LEU A 1167 22.21 2.12 76.19
N ILE A 1168 22.59 3.39 75.99
CA ILE A 1168 23.82 3.98 76.55
C ILE A 1168 23.84 3.82 78.08
N GLN A 1169 22.72 4.09 78.76
CA GLN A 1169 22.61 3.93 80.22
C GLN A 1169 22.71 2.46 80.67
N ALA A 1170 22.10 1.52 79.93
CA ALA A 1170 22.17 0.09 80.22
C ALA A 1170 23.61 -0.44 80.08
N MET A 1171 24.30 -0.04 79.01
CA MET A 1171 25.70 -0.38 78.76
C MET A 1171 26.62 0.16 79.87
N SER A 1172 26.46 1.43 80.24
CA SER A 1172 27.20 2.05 81.34
C SER A 1172 27.00 1.34 82.69
N THR A 1173 25.76 0.94 82.98
CA THR A 1173 25.41 0.19 84.20
C THR A 1173 26.11 -1.16 84.23
N PHE A 1174 26.09 -1.92 83.14
CA PHE A 1174 26.79 -3.20 83.06
C PHE A 1174 28.30 -3.03 83.27
N GLN A 1175 28.93 -2.05 82.61
CA GLN A 1175 30.37 -1.82 82.73
C GLN A 1175 30.76 -1.50 84.18
N LYS A 1176 29.92 -0.72 84.89
CA LYS A 1176 30.09 -0.42 86.31
C LYS A 1176 29.95 -1.67 87.20
N ASP A 1177 28.98 -2.52 86.92
CA ASP A 1177 28.68 -3.70 87.75
C ASP A 1177 29.70 -4.83 87.55
N THR A 1178 30.25 -4.97 86.35
CA THR A 1178 31.22 -6.02 86.01
C THR A 1178 32.68 -5.58 86.09
N GLY A 1179 32.94 -4.27 86.02
CA GLY A 1179 34.29 -3.70 85.89
C GLY A 1179 34.94 -3.95 84.52
N MET A 1180 34.20 -4.51 83.56
CA MET A 1180 34.68 -4.80 82.20
C MET A 1180 34.42 -3.61 81.28
N THR A 1181 35.36 -3.34 80.36
CA THR A 1181 35.09 -2.49 79.19
C THR A 1181 34.12 -3.19 78.22
N TRP A 1182 33.43 -2.43 77.37
CA TRP A 1182 32.52 -3.01 76.37
C TRP A 1182 33.21 -3.95 75.38
N GLN A 1183 34.44 -3.63 74.99
CA GLN A 1183 35.28 -4.52 74.19
C GLN A 1183 35.62 -5.83 74.91
N GLN A 1184 35.90 -5.78 76.22
CA GLN A 1184 36.14 -6.98 77.03
C GLN A 1184 34.85 -7.81 77.19
N ALA A 1185 33.70 -7.15 77.36
CA ALA A 1185 32.40 -7.80 77.49
C ALA A 1185 32.01 -8.54 76.19
N LEU A 1186 32.23 -7.93 75.02
CA LEU A 1186 32.00 -8.57 73.72
C LEU A 1186 32.78 -9.87 73.55
N SER A 1187 34.01 -9.93 74.09
CA SER A 1187 34.87 -11.12 73.98
C SER A 1187 34.58 -12.17 75.06
N SER A 1188 34.24 -11.76 76.29
CA SER A 1188 34.16 -12.64 77.45
C SER A 1188 32.74 -13.02 77.86
N GLN A 1189 31.73 -12.22 77.49
CA GLN A 1189 30.32 -12.43 77.83
C GLN A 1189 29.37 -12.09 76.65
N PRO A 1190 29.61 -12.63 75.43
CA PRO A 1190 28.89 -12.22 74.21
C PRO A 1190 27.37 -12.38 74.30
N SER A 1191 26.86 -13.45 74.93
CA SER A 1191 25.41 -13.66 75.07
C SER A 1191 24.72 -12.62 75.96
N GLN A 1192 25.42 -12.07 76.97
CA GLN A 1192 24.86 -11.00 77.80
C GLN A 1192 24.87 -9.66 77.06
N VAL A 1193 25.93 -9.38 76.31
CA VAL A 1193 26.00 -8.19 75.45
C VAL A 1193 24.91 -8.22 74.38
N GLU A 1194 24.73 -9.36 73.70
CA GLU A 1194 23.67 -9.54 72.70
C GLU A 1194 22.29 -9.31 73.31
N SER A 1195 22.01 -9.85 74.50
CA SER A 1195 20.74 -9.63 75.19
C SER A 1195 20.50 -8.16 75.56
N ILE A 1196 21.54 -7.42 75.95
CA ILE A 1196 21.42 -6.00 76.29
C ILE A 1196 21.16 -5.18 75.03
N VAL A 1197 21.91 -5.41 73.96
CA VAL A 1197 21.77 -4.65 72.71
C VAL A 1197 20.41 -4.96 72.09
N THR A 1198 20.07 -6.23 71.86
CA THR A 1198 18.82 -6.61 71.17
C THR A 1198 17.54 -6.21 71.91
N GLN A 1199 17.58 -5.95 73.22
CA GLN A 1199 16.42 -5.47 73.97
C GLN A 1199 15.92 -4.09 73.51
N TYR A 1200 16.81 -3.24 72.99
CA TYR A 1200 16.49 -1.86 72.59
C TYR A 1200 16.29 -1.70 71.08
N TRP A 1201 16.68 -2.70 70.30
CA TRP A 1201 16.44 -2.73 68.86
C TRP A 1201 15.11 -3.42 68.55
N THR A 1202 14.28 -2.73 67.80
CA THR A 1202 12.95 -3.20 67.40
C THR A 1202 13.05 -4.00 66.12
N ALA A 1203 12.37 -5.14 66.03
CA ALA A 1203 12.27 -5.90 64.80
C ALA A 1203 11.49 -5.11 63.74
N PRO A 1204 11.82 -5.24 62.44
CA PRO A 1204 11.02 -4.63 61.39
C PRO A 1204 9.58 -5.15 61.50
N THR A 1205 8.61 -4.25 61.46
CA THR A 1205 7.21 -4.62 61.28
C THR A 1205 7.06 -5.27 59.90
N ALA A 1206 6.51 -6.49 59.86
CA ALA A 1206 6.27 -7.24 58.62
C ALA A 1206 5.26 -6.57 57.69
#